data_AF-A0A4W6DKP1-F1
#
_entry.id   AF-A0A4W6DKP1-F1
#
_cell.length_a   1.000
_cell.length_b   1.000
_cell.length_c   1.000
_cell.angle_alpha   90.00
_cell.angle_beta   90.00
_cell.angle_gamma   90.00
#
_symmetry.space_group_name_H-M   'P 1'
#
loop_
_entity.id
_entity.type
_entity.pdbx_description
1 polymer ?
#
loop_
_entity_poly.entity_id
_entity_poly.type
_entity_poly.pdbx_seq_one_letter_code
_entity_poly.pdbx_strand_id
1 'polypeptide(L)'
;ESPWMDKLTQEMVNAWFAERVHTIQPSASKENPPQHLLDNRCPSPATVPSPAPGTPTRKISASEFDRPLRPIVVKDSEGSLTFLSDADRETVPLRGSVMGEGDRCARLLELVKDVSSHLDVTALCHKIFLHINELIAADRYSLFLVGEDSSNRKFLVSRLFDVAEGSTLEESSSSCIRLEWNKGIVGHVAATGQPLNIKNAYEDPRFNAEVDLITGYKTQSILCLPIKNHREEVVGVAQAINKKCGEDGAFTEQDEKDFSAYLAFSGIVLHNAQLYETSQLENRRNQVLLDLASLIFEEQQCLEVLLRKIAGTILSFMQAQACTVFIADEDSMNSFSSVFHMEYEELVVSVFVCHLRDCDVSQINYMYAQYVKNTMQPLNIADVTKDQRFPWTVNHTSNQIKSLLCTPIRNGKKDKVIGVCQLVNKMDEASGSVKAFNRNDEQFLEAFAVFCGLGIQNTQMYETVERAMAKQEVTLEVLSYHASAAEEESRELQVTAVATVPSAQSLRLQDFSFSDFDLSDTETTLATIRMFVDLNLVQNFQMKYTSLCQWILSVKKNYRKNVAYHNWRHAFNTAQCMFALLKSGRLQNNLSDVEVLALMIATLSHDLDHRGVNNSYIQRSDHPLAQLYCHSTMEHHHFDQCLMILNSPGNQILSGLSLDEYKATLKMIERAILATDLALYMKRRGEFFELTKNSQFVWEDEHHRDLLRSMLMTACDISAITKPWPVQKRIAELVATEFFEQGDKERRELNIEPIDLMNREKRDKIPSMQVSFIDAICIQLYETLAGMSEYCSPLLEGCQKNRQHWKRLAEECEKGLANKKSSQPKYSVRENKGE
;
A
#
# COMPACT_ATOMS: atom_id res chain seq x y z
N GLU A 1 7.18 -2.06 -82.84
CA GLU A 1 8.30 -2.83 -82.24
C GLU A 1 8.13 -2.81 -80.72
N SER A 2 8.44 -3.92 -80.06
CA SER A 2 7.73 -4.47 -78.89
C SER A 2 8.01 -3.80 -77.52
N PRO A 3 7.01 -3.65 -76.62
CA PRO A 3 7.18 -3.17 -75.24
C PRO A 3 7.35 -4.30 -74.19
N TRP A 4 7.99 -5.42 -74.56
CA TRP A 4 8.15 -6.60 -73.68
C TRP A 4 9.54 -6.77 -73.07
N MET A 5 10.47 -5.81 -73.26
CA MET A 5 11.85 -5.90 -72.78
C MET A 5 12.11 -5.26 -71.40
N ASP A 6 11.26 -4.34 -70.92
CA ASP A 6 11.58 -3.56 -69.70
C ASP A 6 11.19 -4.24 -68.37
N LYS A 7 10.29 -5.24 -68.38
CA LYS A 7 9.91 -5.96 -67.14
C LYS A 7 10.87 -7.09 -66.74
N LEU A 8 11.56 -7.68 -67.72
CA LEU A 8 12.46 -8.82 -67.51
C LEU A 8 13.79 -8.42 -66.85
N THR A 9 14.27 -7.20 -67.10
CA THR A 9 15.49 -6.66 -66.48
C THR A 9 15.30 -6.37 -64.99
N GLN A 10 14.15 -5.81 -64.57
CA GLN A 10 13.88 -5.52 -63.14
C GLN A 10 13.82 -6.79 -62.27
N GLU A 11 13.15 -7.85 -62.75
CA GLU A 11 13.05 -9.13 -62.02
C GLU A 11 14.39 -9.87 -61.96
N MET A 12 15.21 -9.81 -63.01
CA MET A 12 16.56 -10.38 -63.01
C MET A 12 17.52 -9.66 -62.06
N VAL A 13 17.38 -8.34 -61.94
CA VAL A 13 18.15 -7.50 -61.00
C VAL A 13 17.72 -7.80 -59.56
N ASN A 14 16.42 -7.90 -59.30
CA ASN A 14 15.89 -8.29 -58.00
C ASN A 14 16.32 -9.71 -57.59
N ALA A 15 16.38 -10.66 -58.53
CA ALA A 15 16.86 -12.03 -58.30
C ALA A 15 18.38 -12.08 -58.03
N TRP A 16 19.17 -11.25 -58.71
CA TRP A 16 20.61 -11.14 -58.49
C TRP A 16 20.95 -10.47 -57.14
N PHE A 17 20.17 -9.46 -56.72
CA PHE A 17 20.27 -8.90 -55.38
C PHE A 17 19.81 -9.91 -54.31
N ALA A 18 18.81 -10.76 -54.57
CA ALA A 18 18.32 -11.76 -53.61
C ALA A 18 19.34 -12.86 -53.23
N GLU A 19 20.35 -13.15 -54.08
CA GLU A 19 21.44 -14.09 -53.74
C GLU A 19 22.54 -13.46 -52.86
N ARG A 20 22.61 -12.12 -52.76
CA ARG A 20 23.70 -11.40 -52.07
C ARG A 20 23.25 -10.30 -51.10
N VAL A 21 21.94 -10.08 -50.97
CA VAL A 21 21.28 -9.13 -50.06
C VAL A 21 20.09 -9.80 -49.40
N HIS A 22 19.92 -9.61 -48.09
CA HIS A 22 18.77 -10.11 -47.35
C HIS A 22 17.54 -9.21 -47.60
N THR A 23 16.54 -9.74 -48.31
CA THR A 23 15.25 -9.08 -48.55
C THR A 23 14.34 -9.18 -47.31
N ILE A 24 13.62 -8.11 -46.98
CA ILE A 24 12.56 -8.12 -45.94
C ILE A 24 11.20 -8.17 -46.66
N GLN A 25 10.41 -9.23 -46.42
CA GLN A 25 9.02 -9.28 -46.90
C GLN A 25 8.10 -8.39 -46.05
N PRO A 26 7.27 -7.52 -46.64
CA PRO A 26 6.23 -6.81 -45.90
C PRO A 26 5.05 -7.75 -45.58
N SER A 27 4.58 -7.70 -44.34
CA SER A 27 3.40 -8.43 -43.87
C SER A 27 2.13 -7.92 -44.55
N ALA A 28 1.45 -8.81 -45.30
CA ALA A 28 0.21 -8.51 -46.00
C ALA A 28 -0.94 -8.15 -45.03
N SER A 29 -1.53 -6.97 -45.21
CA SER A 29 -2.84 -6.60 -44.65
C SER A 29 -3.94 -7.32 -45.41
N LYS A 30 -4.63 -8.26 -44.76
CA LYS A 30 -5.81 -8.93 -45.33
C LYS A 30 -7.01 -7.98 -45.35
N GLU A 31 -7.51 -7.73 -46.55
CA GLU A 31 -8.83 -7.15 -46.80
C GLU A 31 -9.96 -8.07 -46.30
N ASN A 32 -11.03 -7.46 -45.79
CA ASN A 32 -12.27 -8.14 -45.40
C ASN A 32 -13.12 -8.53 -46.62
N PRO A 33 -13.70 -9.75 -46.67
CA PRO A 33 -14.75 -10.06 -47.65
C PRO A 33 -16.17 -9.74 -47.14
N PRO A 34 -17.17 -9.63 -48.04
CA PRO A 34 -18.42 -8.92 -47.80
C PRO A 34 -19.53 -9.76 -47.13
N GLN A 35 -20.46 -9.02 -46.52
CA GLN A 35 -21.67 -9.51 -45.85
C GLN A 35 -22.65 -10.22 -46.81
N HIS A 36 -23.23 -11.33 -46.35
CA HIS A 36 -24.45 -11.91 -46.92
C HIS A 36 -25.48 -12.25 -45.82
N LEU A 37 -26.73 -11.92 -46.13
CA LEU A 37 -27.97 -12.09 -45.37
C LEU A 37 -28.42 -13.56 -45.26
N LEU A 38 -29.07 -13.94 -44.15
CA LEU A 38 -30.48 -14.43 -44.07
C LEU A 38 -30.86 -15.08 -42.71
N ASP A 39 -31.92 -14.51 -42.11
CA ASP A 39 -33.11 -15.09 -41.46
C ASP A 39 -33.11 -16.09 -40.27
N ASN A 40 -33.62 -15.56 -39.13
CA ASN A 40 -34.83 -15.95 -38.38
C ASN A 40 -35.05 -17.39 -37.83
N ARG A 41 -35.03 -17.52 -36.48
CA ARG A 41 -36.14 -18.05 -35.62
C ARG A 41 -35.88 -17.86 -34.09
N CYS A 42 -36.90 -17.37 -33.38
CA CYS A 42 -37.04 -17.06 -31.93
C CYS A 42 -37.53 -18.27 -31.06
N PRO A 43 -37.80 -18.17 -29.73
CA PRO A 43 -37.06 -17.54 -28.61
C PRO A 43 -37.04 -18.35 -27.24
N SER A 44 -36.26 -17.83 -26.26
CA SER A 44 -36.34 -17.93 -24.76
C SER A 44 -35.75 -19.15 -23.99
N PRO A 45 -35.38 -19.03 -22.68
CA PRO A 45 -35.49 -17.87 -21.76
C PRO A 45 -34.17 -17.41 -21.08
N ALA A 46 -34.26 -16.26 -20.43
CA ALA A 46 -33.21 -15.44 -19.84
C ALA A 46 -32.27 -16.15 -18.85
N THR A 47 -30.97 -15.84 -18.95
CA THR A 47 -29.98 -16.03 -17.88
C THR A 47 -29.13 -14.77 -17.77
N VAL A 48 -28.91 -14.38 -16.51
CA VAL A 48 -28.30 -13.16 -15.97
C VAL A 48 -26.94 -12.84 -16.63
N PRO A 49 -26.60 -11.57 -16.94
CA PRO A 49 -25.29 -11.24 -17.48
C PRO A 49 -24.24 -11.24 -16.36
N SER A 50 -23.28 -12.18 -16.43
CA SER A 50 -22.04 -12.13 -15.65
C SER A 50 -21.13 -10.99 -16.14
N PRO A 51 -20.39 -10.31 -15.26
CA PRO A 51 -19.42 -9.29 -15.66
C PRO A 51 -18.10 -9.99 -16.02
N ALA A 52 -17.91 -10.30 -17.29
CA ALA A 52 -16.60 -10.66 -17.82
C ALA A 52 -16.11 -9.52 -18.71
N PRO A 53 -15.06 -8.77 -18.34
CA PRO A 53 -14.33 -7.97 -19.31
C PRO A 53 -13.47 -8.94 -20.11
N GLY A 54 -13.96 -9.35 -21.29
CA GLY A 54 -13.10 -9.94 -22.30
C GLY A 54 -12.13 -8.87 -22.75
N THR A 55 -10.83 -9.04 -22.50
CA THR A 55 -9.79 -8.12 -22.97
C THR A 55 -9.67 -8.25 -24.48
N PRO A 56 -9.99 -7.20 -25.27
CA PRO A 56 -9.70 -7.16 -26.68
C PRO A 56 -8.30 -6.56 -26.84
N THR A 57 -7.27 -7.24 -26.32
CA THR A 57 -5.89 -6.84 -26.62
C THR A 57 -5.52 -7.45 -27.96
N ARG A 58 -5.46 -6.60 -28.99
CA ARG A 58 -4.65 -6.84 -30.18
C ARG A 58 -3.30 -7.39 -29.66
N LYS A 59 -2.95 -8.63 -30.00
CA LYS A 59 -1.78 -9.33 -29.44
C LYS A 59 -0.51 -8.61 -29.85
N ILE A 60 -0.08 -7.65 -29.03
CA ILE A 60 1.20 -6.95 -29.18
C ILE A 60 2.27 -7.88 -28.62
N SER A 61 3.24 -8.25 -29.45
CA SER A 61 4.37 -9.10 -29.07
C SER A 61 5.62 -8.27 -28.79
N ALA A 62 6.52 -8.79 -27.93
CA ALA A 62 7.85 -8.22 -27.71
C ALA A 62 8.63 -7.98 -29.03
N SER A 63 8.41 -8.79 -30.07
CA SER A 63 9.07 -8.62 -31.38
C SER A 63 8.76 -7.30 -32.09
N GLU A 64 7.65 -6.63 -31.75
CA GLU A 64 7.32 -5.30 -32.29
C GLU A 64 8.32 -4.22 -31.84
N PHE A 65 9.12 -4.49 -30.80
CA PHE A 65 10.07 -3.55 -30.20
C PHE A 65 11.53 -3.90 -30.46
N ASP A 66 11.85 -4.80 -31.40
CA ASP A 66 13.23 -5.28 -31.66
C ASP A 66 14.19 -4.25 -32.29
N ARG A 67 13.70 -3.06 -32.67
CA ARG A 67 14.56 -1.96 -33.16
C ARG A 67 15.29 -1.30 -31.97
N PRO A 68 16.58 -0.96 -32.08
CA PRO A 68 17.31 -0.29 -31.01
C PRO A 68 16.72 1.10 -30.76
N LEU A 69 16.31 1.35 -29.51
CA LEU A 69 15.76 2.63 -29.05
C LEU A 69 16.86 3.35 -28.25
N ARG A 70 17.24 4.57 -28.68
CA ARG A 70 18.18 5.42 -27.94
C ARG A 70 17.40 6.42 -27.09
N PRO A 71 17.86 6.72 -25.86
CA PRO A 71 17.20 7.70 -25.01
C PRO A 71 17.20 9.08 -25.67
N ILE A 72 15.99 9.63 -25.77
CA ILE A 72 15.69 10.90 -26.45
C ILE A 72 16.20 12.11 -25.66
N VAL A 73 16.47 11.92 -24.37
CA VAL A 73 16.77 12.99 -23.43
C VAL A 73 18.07 12.67 -22.69
N VAL A 74 19.03 13.58 -22.77
CA VAL A 74 20.32 13.51 -22.08
C VAL A 74 20.24 14.42 -20.86
N LYS A 75 20.94 14.10 -19.78
CA LYS A 75 21.07 15.02 -18.65
C LYS A 75 22.15 16.05 -18.96
N ASP A 76 21.82 17.33 -18.82
CA ASP A 76 22.81 18.41 -18.84
C ASP A 76 23.71 18.36 -17.59
N SER A 77 24.72 19.24 -17.54
CA SER A 77 25.67 19.30 -16.42
C SER A 77 25.03 19.70 -15.08
N GLU A 78 23.78 20.20 -15.10
CA GLU A 78 22.98 20.53 -13.93
C GLU A 78 21.97 19.42 -13.57
N GLY A 79 21.92 18.32 -14.34
CA GLY A 79 21.05 17.17 -14.10
C GLY A 79 19.63 17.31 -14.65
N SER A 80 19.34 18.38 -15.40
CA SER A 80 18.06 18.60 -16.07
C SER A 80 17.96 17.82 -17.38
N LEU A 81 16.76 17.36 -17.68
CA LEU A 81 16.43 16.55 -18.85
C LEU A 81 16.33 17.44 -20.10
N THR A 82 17.29 17.33 -21.02
CA THR A 82 17.39 18.13 -22.26
C THR A 82 17.55 17.26 -23.51
N PHE A 83 17.03 17.74 -24.65
CA PHE A 83 17.23 17.11 -25.97
C PHE A 83 18.62 17.41 -26.58
N LEU A 84 19.40 18.28 -25.93
CA LEU A 84 20.69 18.80 -26.37
C LEU A 84 21.69 18.65 -25.21
N SER A 85 22.90 18.15 -25.48
CA SER A 85 23.97 18.13 -24.49
C SER A 85 24.58 19.53 -24.34
N ASP A 86 25.20 19.85 -23.19
CA ASP A 86 25.82 21.17 -22.99
C ASP A 86 26.94 21.51 -23.98
N ALA A 87 27.48 20.51 -24.69
CA ALA A 87 28.42 20.71 -25.79
C ALA A 87 27.77 21.23 -27.08
N ASP A 88 26.43 21.21 -27.19
CA ASP A 88 25.67 21.52 -28.41
C ASP A 88 25.13 22.97 -28.47
N ARG A 89 25.53 23.86 -27.55
CA ARG A 89 25.07 25.26 -27.48
C ARG A 89 25.92 26.26 -28.31
N GLU A 90 26.42 25.86 -29.47
CA GLU A 90 27.06 26.82 -30.40
C GLU A 90 26.05 27.39 -31.41
N THR A 91 25.89 28.72 -31.38
CA THR A 91 25.12 29.47 -32.38
C THR A 91 25.80 29.36 -33.75
N VAL A 92 25.11 28.76 -34.72
CA VAL A 92 25.55 28.70 -36.12
C VAL A 92 25.81 30.11 -36.66
N PRO A 93 27.03 30.47 -37.08
CA PRO A 93 27.28 31.77 -37.69
C PRO A 93 26.81 31.71 -39.15
N LEU A 94 25.65 32.31 -39.42
CA LEU A 94 25.21 32.63 -40.78
C LEU A 94 26.17 33.66 -41.40
N ARG A 95 27.22 33.18 -42.09
CA ARG A 95 28.05 34.03 -42.96
C ARG A 95 27.29 34.34 -44.24
N GLY A 96 26.55 35.44 -44.24
CA GLY A 96 25.94 36.00 -45.44
C GLY A 96 26.95 36.83 -46.23
N SER A 97 27.32 36.35 -47.42
CA SER A 97 27.80 37.21 -48.52
C SER A 97 26.65 37.36 -49.50
N VAL A 98 26.02 38.53 -49.51
CA VAL A 98 24.90 38.86 -50.41
C VAL A 98 25.46 39.38 -51.72
N MET A 99 25.26 38.66 -52.84
CA MET A 99 25.07 39.25 -54.17
C MET A 99 24.35 38.25 -55.11
N GLY A 100 23.12 38.56 -55.55
CA GLY A 100 22.62 38.16 -56.89
C GLY A 100 21.66 36.97 -57.07
N GLU A 101 21.04 36.37 -56.05
CA GLU A 101 20.25 35.12 -56.19
C GLU A 101 18.88 35.11 -55.45
N GLY A 102 18.07 36.17 -55.55
CA GLY A 102 16.81 36.27 -54.78
C GLY A 102 15.78 35.17 -55.06
N ASP A 103 15.68 34.72 -56.32
CA ASP A 103 14.65 33.75 -56.76
C ASP A 103 15.01 32.29 -56.39
N ARG A 104 16.31 31.95 -56.40
CA ARG A 104 16.81 30.61 -56.05
C ARG A 104 16.70 30.33 -54.55
N CYS A 105 17.05 31.31 -53.71
CA CYS A 105 16.88 31.18 -52.26
C CYS A 105 15.40 31.10 -51.86
N ALA A 106 14.52 31.84 -52.53
CA ALA A 106 13.08 31.76 -52.28
C ALA A 106 12.53 30.36 -52.62
N ARG A 107 12.96 29.79 -53.75
CA ARG A 107 12.57 28.43 -54.17
C ARG A 107 13.10 27.36 -53.22
N LEU A 108 14.36 27.45 -52.78
CA LEU A 108 14.93 26.52 -51.78
C LEU A 108 14.16 26.58 -50.45
N LEU A 109 13.80 27.78 -49.98
CA LEU A 109 13.02 27.97 -48.76
C LEU A 109 11.62 27.38 -48.86
N GLU A 110 10.98 27.45 -50.04
CA GLU A 110 9.68 26.82 -50.28
C GLU A 110 9.76 25.29 -50.17
N LEU A 111 10.78 24.67 -50.78
CA LEU A 111 11.02 23.23 -50.69
C LEU A 111 11.30 22.81 -49.23
N VAL A 112 12.13 23.55 -48.50
CA VAL A 112 12.42 23.28 -47.09
C VAL A 112 11.17 23.36 -46.22
N LYS A 113 10.30 24.36 -46.45
CA LYS A 113 9.04 24.53 -45.71
C LYS A 113 8.11 23.33 -45.91
N ASP A 114 8.03 22.83 -47.14
CA ASP A 114 7.19 21.70 -47.51
C ASP A 114 7.67 20.39 -46.84
N VAL A 115 8.97 20.11 -46.89
CA VAL A 115 9.62 18.95 -46.23
C VAL A 115 9.47 19.01 -44.71
N SER A 116 9.58 20.20 -44.11
CA SER A 116 9.45 20.39 -42.66
C SER A 116 8.06 20.05 -42.08
N SER A 117 7.04 19.93 -42.94
CA SER A 117 5.67 19.60 -42.53
C SER A 117 5.42 18.10 -42.37
N HIS A 118 6.40 17.24 -42.71
CA HIS A 118 6.23 15.78 -42.69
C HIS A 118 7.03 15.15 -41.55
N LEU A 119 6.32 14.40 -40.69
CA LEU A 119 6.90 13.65 -39.58
C LEU A 119 7.03 12.15 -39.86
N ASP A 120 6.34 11.64 -40.88
CA ASP A 120 6.52 10.25 -41.34
C ASP A 120 7.78 10.16 -42.21
N VAL A 121 8.73 9.33 -41.79
CA VAL A 121 10.03 9.20 -42.46
C VAL A 121 9.85 8.74 -43.92
N THR A 122 8.81 7.98 -44.25
CA THR A 122 8.60 7.40 -45.60
C THR A 122 8.09 8.47 -46.55
N ALA A 123 7.03 9.17 -46.14
CA ALA A 123 6.50 10.31 -46.86
C ALA A 123 7.56 11.41 -47.01
N LEU A 124 8.35 11.65 -45.97
CA LEU A 124 9.45 12.61 -45.98
C LEU A 124 10.55 12.22 -46.99
N CYS A 125 10.98 10.95 -46.99
CA CYS A 125 11.95 10.45 -47.97
C CYS A 125 11.45 10.64 -49.41
N HIS A 126 10.17 10.34 -49.65
CA HIS A 126 9.56 10.52 -50.96
C HIS A 126 9.48 11.99 -51.38
N LYS A 127 9.17 12.86 -50.42
CA LYS A 127 9.12 14.29 -50.67
C LYS A 127 10.50 14.89 -50.95
N ILE A 128 11.51 14.48 -50.18
CA ILE A 128 12.92 14.83 -50.41
C ILE A 128 13.32 14.41 -51.83
N PHE A 129 12.98 13.19 -52.24
CA PHE A 129 13.23 12.69 -53.58
C PHE A 129 12.61 13.57 -54.67
N LEU A 130 11.32 13.91 -54.58
CA LEU A 130 10.63 14.74 -55.58
C LEU A 130 11.32 16.10 -55.76
N HIS A 131 11.74 16.72 -54.68
CA HIS A 131 12.46 18.00 -54.71
C HIS A 131 13.86 17.87 -55.30
N ILE A 132 14.57 16.76 -55.06
CA ILE A 132 15.87 16.49 -55.70
C ILE A 132 15.70 16.42 -57.22
N ASN A 133 14.65 15.76 -57.71
CA ASN A 133 14.34 15.70 -59.14
C ASN A 133 14.03 17.08 -59.75
N GLU A 134 13.40 17.98 -59.00
CA GLU A 134 13.15 19.36 -59.44
C GLU A 134 14.40 20.27 -59.41
N LEU A 135 15.39 19.94 -58.57
CA LEU A 135 16.61 20.72 -58.36
C LEU A 135 17.75 20.29 -59.30
N ILE A 136 17.87 19.00 -59.56
CA ILE A 136 18.97 18.42 -60.34
C ILE A 136 18.35 17.61 -61.47
N ALA A 137 18.63 17.97 -62.72
CA ALA A 137 18.12 17.22 -63.86
C ALA A 137 18.96 15.94 -64.10
N ALA A 138 18.59 14.85 -63.45
CA ALA A 138 19.17 13.53 -63.64
C ALA A 138 18.14 12.50 -64.15
N ASP A 139 18.63 11.34 -64.58
CA ASP A 139 17.79 10.27 -65.10
C ASP A 139 17.12 9.47 -63.98
N ARG A 140 17.86 9.16 -62.91
CA ARG A 140 17.33 8.46 -61.73
C ARG A 140 17.95 8.97 -60.42
N TYR A 141 17.23 8.75 -59.33
CA TYR A 141 17.73 9.06 -57.98
C TYR A 141 17.45 7.93 -57.00
N SER A 142 18.30 7.82 -55.98
CA SER A 142 18.17 6.86 -54.88
C SER A 142 18.45 7.51 -53.53
N LEU A 143 17.75 7.06 -52.49
CA LEU A 143 17.89 7.56 -51.13
C LEU A 143 18.08 6.41 -50.14
N PHE A 144 19.18 6.44 -49.42
CA PHE A 144 19.55 5.44 -48.42
C PHE A 144 19.57 6.05 -47.03
N LEU A 145 18.93 5.40 -46.06
CA LEU A 145 18.97 5.80 -44.66
C LEU A 145 19.99 4.96 -43.89
N VAL A 146 20.64 5.57 -42.91
CA VAL A 146 21.49 4.84 -41.97
C VAL A 146 20.62 4.14 -40.95
N GLY A 147 20.75 2.82 -40.87
CA GLY A 147 20.16 1.97 -39.84
C GLY A 147 21.23 1.43 -38.89
N GLU A 148 20.83 1.10 -37.67
CA GLU A 148 21.66 0.41 -36.68
C GLU A 148 20.95 -0.86 -36.22
N ASP A 149 21.70 -1.94 -36.02
CA ASP A 149 21.17 -3.17 -35.44
C ASP A 149 21.32 -3.21 -33.92
N SER A 150 20.74 -4.23 -33.28
CA SER A 150 20.84 -4.47 -31.83
C SER A 150 22.28 -4.68 -31.32
N SER A 151 23.26 -4.84 -32.21
CA SER A 151 24.69 -4.93 -31.92
C SER A 151 25.46 -3.63 -32.20
N ASN A 152 24.76 -2.51 -32.44
CA ASN A 152 25.33 -1.20 -32.81
C ASN A 152 26.11 -1.19 -34.14
N ARG A 153 25.87 -2.13 -35.05
CA ARG A 153 26.49 -2.10 -36.38
C ARG A 153 25.64 -1.25 -37.32
N LYS A 154 26.29 -0.30 -38.00
CA LYS A 154 25.65 0.54 -39.01
C LYS A 154 25.48 -0.21 -40.32
N PHE A 155 24.36 0.02 -40.98
CA PHE A 155 24.07 -0.44 -42.34
C PHE A 155 23.23 0.60 -43.07
N LEU A 156 23.10 0.46 -44.38
CA LEU A 156 22.27 1.34 -45.19
C LEU A 156 21.01 0.62 -45.63
N VAL A 157 19.88 1.30 -45.55
CA VAL A 157 18.58 0.80 -45.97
C VAL A 157 18.06 1.69 -47.08
N SER A 158 17.81 1.11 -48.24
CA SER A 158 17.09 1.80 -49.30
C SER A 158 15.63 1.91 -48.91
N ARG A 159 15.16 3.14 -48.64
CA ARG A 159 13.73 3.44 -48.50
C ARG A 159 13.07 3.67 -49.85
N LEU A 160 13.84 4.17 -50.83
CA LEU A 160 13.43 4.47 -52.20
C LEU A 160 14.60 4.11 -53.13
N PHE A 161 14.38 3.14 -54.02
CA PHE A 161 15.39 2.63 -54.96
C PHE A 161 14.96 2.84 -56.41
N ASP A 162 15.86 3.36 -57.24
CA ASP A 162 15.74 3.34 -58.70
C ASP A 162 14.47 4.02 -59.26
N VAL A 163 14.15 5.19 -58.72
CA VAL A 163 12.89 5.89 -58.97
C VAL A 163 13.05 6.86 -60.15
N ALA A 164 12.25 6.66 -61.20
CA ALA A 164 12.22 7.49 -62.42
C ALA A 164 11.11 8.56 -62.38
N GLU A 165 11.19 9.54 -63.27
CA GLU A 165 10.22 10.64 -63.36
C GLU A 165 8.78 10.12 -63.62
N GLY A 166 7.86 10.31 -62.66
CA GLY A 166 6.44 9.95 -62.76
C GLY A 166 5.96 8.73 -61.93
N SER A 167 6.84 8.12 -61.12
CA SER A 167 6.51 6.98 -60.25
C SER A 167 5.61 7.32 -59.06
N THR A 168 4.71 6.41 -58.67
CA THR A 168 3.85 6.56 -57.49
C THR A 168 4.52 6.08 -56.19
N LEU A 169 4.02 6.53 -55.03
CA LEU A 169 4.54 6.20 -53.70
C LEU A 169 4.43 4.69 -53.38
N GLU A 170 3.42 4.02 -53.94
CA GLU A 170 3.17 2.58 -53.82
C GLU A 170 4.16 1.73 -54.66
N GLU A 171 4.54 2.20 -55.85
CA GLU A 171 5.52 1.50 -56.70
C GLU A 171 6.95 1.64 -56.13
N SER A 172 7.28 2.80 -55.56
CA SER A 172 8.62 3.17 -55.10
C SER A 172 9.04 2.57 -53.75
N SER A 173 8.10 2.00 -52.99
CA SER A 173 8.31 1.46 -51.63
C SER A 173 8.40 -0.07 -51.57
N SER A 174 8.28 -0.75 -52.71
CA SER A 174 8.16 -2.21 -52.82
C SER A 174 9.49 -2.99 -52.77
N SER A 175 10.64 -2.31 -52.86
CA SER A 175 11.98 -2.93 -52.93
C SER A 175 12.98 -2.30 -51.93
N CYS A 176 12.92 -2.75 -50.68
CA CYS A 176 13.87 -2.34 -49.64
C CYS A 176 15.17 -3.17 -49.73
N ILE A 177 16.29 -2.52 -50.04
CA ILE A 177 17.62 -3.15 -50.19
C ILE A 177 18.51 -2.75 -48.99
N ARG A 178 19.16 -3.73 -48.36
CA ARG A 178 20.14 -3.51 -47.29
C ARG A 178 21.56 -3.55 -47.85
N LEU A 179 22.33 -2.47 -47.68
CA LEU A 179 23.72 -2.39 -48.09
C LEU A 179 24.68 -2.40 -46.89
N GLU A 180 25.85 -3.00 -47.09
CA GLU A 180 26.93 -3.03 -46.10
C GLU A 180 27.58 -1.64 -45.95
N TRP A 181 28.00 -1.31 -44.73
CA TRP A 181 28.72 -0.08 -44.44
C TRP A 181 30.07 -0.06 -45.15
N ASN A 182 30.50 1.11 -45.66
CA ASN A 182 31.80 1.31 -46.31
C ASN A 182 32.06 0.45 -47.57
N LYS A 183 31.01 0.01 -48.27
CA LYS A 183 31.10 -0.77 -49.51
C LYS A 183 30.37 -0.07 -50.67
N GLY A 184 31.03 -0.01 -51.84
CA GLY A 184 30.52 0.71 -53.01
C GLY A 184 30.53 2.23 -52.84
N ILE A 185 30.03 2.96 -53.85
CA ILE A 185 30.01 4.44 -53.86
C ILE A 185 29.18 4.99 -52.67
N VAL A 186 27.96 4.49 -52.49
CA VAL A 186 27.05 4.94 -51.41
C VAL A 186 27.63 4.63 -50.03
N GLY A 187 28.18 3.43 -49.83
CA GLY A 187 28.81 3.06 -48.56
C GLY A 187 30.06 3.88 -48.24
N HIS A 188 30.84 4.26 -49.25
CA HIS A 188 32.00 5.14 -49.08
C HIS A 188 31.58 6.56 -48.66
N VAL A 189 30.55 7.13 -49.30
CA VAL A 189 30.00 8.43 -48.91
C VAL A 189 29.42 8.39 -47.50
N ALA A 190 28.72 7.31 -47.13
CA ALA A 190 28.22 7.13 -45.77
C ALA A 190 29.32 7.06 -44.71
N ALA A 191 30.44 6.39 -45.02
CA ALA A 191 31.55 6.21 -44.10
C ALA A 191 32.46 7.44 -43.98
N THR A 192 32.67 8.18 -45.07
CA THR A 192 33.59 9.35 -45.10
C THR A 192 32.87 10.66 -44.83
N GLY A 193 31.57 10.74 -45.09
CA GLY A 193 30.80 11.99 -45.00
C GLY A 193 31.21 13.05 -46.03
N GLN A 194 31.87 12.65 -47.12
CA GLN A 194 32.31 13.54 -48.20
C GLN A 194 31.51 13.31 -49.50
N PRO A 195 31.20 14.37 -50.27
CA PRO A 195 30.50 14.25 -51.54
C PRO A 195 31.39 13.60 -52.61
N LEU A 196 30.76 12.93 -53.58
CA LEU A 196 31.43 12.38 -54.76
C LEU A 196 30.69 12.79 -56.05
N ASN A 197 31.42 13.44 -56.95
CA ASN A 197 30.98 13.77 -58.30
C ASN A 197 31.86 13.01 -59.31
N ILE A 198 31.30 11.95 -59.90
CA ILE A 198 31.99 11.02 -60.80
C ILE A 198 31.49 11.27 -62.22
N LYS A 199 32.41 11.66 -63.11
CA LYS A 199 32.09 11.96 -64.53
C LYS A 199 31.90 10.70 -65.37
N ASN A 200 32.67 9.64 -65.08
CA ASN A 200 32.57 8.34 -65.73
C ASN A 200 32.59 7.22 -64.67
N ALA A 201 31.45 6.58 -64.45
CA ALA A 201 31.28 5.55 -63.43
C ALA A 201 32.21 4.35 -63.64
N TYR A 202 32.48 3.95 -64.89
CA TYR A 202 33.33 2.81 -65.22
C TYR A 202 34.83 3.05 -64.96
N GLU A 203 35.23 4.29 -64.75
CA GLU A 203 36.61 4.65 -64.37
C GLU A 203 36.81 4.69 -62.84
N ASP A 204 35.74 4.66 -62.05
CA ASP A 204 35.83 4.67 -60.59
C ASP A 204 35.93 3.24 -60.03
N PRO A 205 36.99 2.89 -59.27
CA PRO A 205 37.20 1.55 -58.74
C PRO A 205 36.15 1.10 -57.72
N ARG A 206 35.35 2.04 -57.18
CA ARG A 206 34.28 1.75 -56.21
C ARG A 206 32.94 1.45 -56.89
N PHE A 207 32.82 1.67 -58.19
CA PHE A 207 31.61 1.40 -58.96
C PHE A 207 31.45 -0.10 -59.24
N ASN A 208 30.24 -0.63 -59.02
CA ASN A 208 29.93 -2.01 -59.37
C ASN A 208 29.16 -2.07 -60.70
N ALA A 209 29.87 -2.36 -61.79
CA ALA A 209 29.29 -2.50 -63.13
C ALA A 209 28.39 -3.74 -63.31
N GLU A 210 28.39 -4.69 -62.38
CA GLU A 210 27.54 -5.89 -62.44
C GLU A 210 26.04 -5.51 -62.46
N VAL A 211 25.66 -4.44 -61.75
CA VAL A 211 24.26 -3.97 -61.70
C VAL A 211 23.80 -3.44 -63.08
N ASP A 212 24.66 -2.69 -63.77
CA ASP A 212 24.41 -2.16 -65.13
C ASP A 212 24.30 -3.29 -66.17
N LEU A 213 25.15 -4.31 -66.06
CA LEU A 213 25.14 -5.49 -66.94
C LEU A 213 23.84 -6.28 -66.88
N ILE A 214 23.17 -6.29 -65.73
CA ILE A 214 21.96 -7.07 -65.48
C ILE A 214 20.71 -6.24 -65.74
N THR A 215 20.71 -4.96 -65.35
CA THR A 215 19.60 -4.02 -65.61
C THR A 215 19.50 -3.64 -67.09
N GLY A 216 20.57 -3.80 -67.87
CA GLY A 216 20.67 -3.24 -69.22
C GLY A 216 20.76 -1.71 -69.23
N TYR A 217 20.87 -1.10 -68.05
CA TYR A 217 20.99 0.34 -67.85
C TYR A 217 22.46 0.73 -67.80
N LYS A 218 22.82 1.86 -68.43
CA LYS A 218 24.21 2.33 -68.47
C LYS A 218 24.37 3.57 -67.59
N THR A 219 25.06 3.41 -66.47
CA THR A 219 25.45 4.46 -65.56
C THR A 219 26.72 5.14 -66.10
N GLN A 220 26.61 6.42 -66.45
CA GLN A 220 27.68 7.24 -67.01
C GLN A 220 28.22 8.21 -65.96
N SER A 221 27.37 9.09 -65.41
CA SER A 221 27.76 10.05 -64.37
C SER A 221 27.02 9.81 -63.07
N ILE A 222 27.67 10.05 -61.92
CA ILE A 222 27.10 9.83 -60.58
C ILE A 222 27.42 11.04 -59.69
N LEU A 223 26.39 11.60 -59.06
CA LEU A 223 26.52 12.59 -58.02
C LEU A 223 25.95 12.02 -56.71
N CYS A 224 26.80 11.79 -55.72
CA CYS A 224 26.43 11.13 -54.47
C CYS A 224 26.86 11.98 -53.27
N LEU A 225 25.89 12.40 -52.46
CA LEU A 225 26.10 13.30 -51.32
C LEU A 225 25.58 12.69 -50.02
N PRO A 226 26.28 12.92 -48.89
CA PRO A 226 25.79 12.54 -47.59
C PRO A 226 24.67 13.49 -47.14
N ILE A 227 23.69 12.93 -46.44
CA ILE A 227 22.67 13.67 -45.72
C ILE A 227 23.10 13.69 -44.26
N LYS A 228 23.37 14.87 -43.74
CA LYS A 228 23.91 15.05 -42.39
C LYS A 228 22.92 15.72 -41.46
N ASN A 229 22.92 15.33 -40.20
CA ASN A 229 22.18 16.06 -39.17
C ASN A 229 22.94 17.34 -38.75
N HIS A 230 22.37 18.08 -37.80
CA HIS A 230 22.98 19.29 -37.24
C HIS A 230 24.32 19.05 -36.50
N ARG A 231 24.69 17.79 -36.23
CA ARG A 231 25.98 17.39 -35.64
C ARG A 231 26.99 16.89 -36.68
N GLU A 232 26.73 17.11 -37.97
CA GLU A 232 27.54 16.57 -39.08
C GLU A 232 27.60 15.04 -39.15
N GLU A 233 26.71 14.32 -38.44
CA GLU A 233 26.60 12.87 -38.51
C GLU A 233 25.78 12.47 -39.74
N VAL A 234 26.25 11.48 -40.50
CA VAL A 234 25.53 10.98 -41.68
C VAL A 234 24.28 10.19 -41.24
N VAL A 235 23.09 10.69 -41.58
CA VAL A 235 21.79 10.05 -41.34
C VAL A 235 21.24 9.36 -42.59
N GLY A 236 21.77 9.70 -43.76
CA GLY A 236 21.43 9.06 -45.03
C GLY A 236 22.40 9.46 -46.15
N VAL A 237 22.17 8.93 -47.34
CA VAL A 237 22.94 9.25 -48.55
C VAL A 237 21.97 9.40 -49.72
N ALA A 238 22.09 10.49 -50.47
CA ALA A 238 21.36 10.72 -51.69
C ALA A 238 22.27 10.51 -52.90
N GLN A 239 21.73 9.90 -53.95
CA GLN A 239 22.44 9.63 -55.19
C GLN A 239 21.58 10.06 -56.38
N ALA A 240 22.19 10.78 -57.32
CA ALA A 240 21.65 11.10 -58.63
C ALA A 240 22.54 10.49 -59.70
N ILE A 241 21.96 9.86 -60.73
CA ILE A 241 22.71 9.22 -61.82
C ILE A 241 22.27 9.73 -63.18
N ASN A 242 23.24 9.85 -64.10
CA ASN A 242 23.09 10.31 -65.48
C ASN A 242 22.42 11.68 -65.62
N LYS A 243 23.23 12.73 -65.71
CA LYS A 243 22.70 14.09 -65.93
C LYS A 243 21.99 14.21 -67.28
N LYS A 244 20.77 14.76 -67.30
CA LYS A 244 19.93 14.95 -68.51
C LYS A 244 20.40 16.11 -69.40
N CYS A 245 21.02 17.15 -68.84
CA CYS A 245 21.36 18.40 -69.56
C CYS A 245 22.83 18.83 -69.34
N GLY A 246 23.58 19.10 -70.42
CA GLY A 246 24.96 19.62 -70.41
C GLY A 246 25.81 19.09 -71.58
N GLU A 247 26.89 19.77 -71.97
CA GLU A 247 27.72 19.41 -73.14
C GLU A 247 28.41 18.03 -73.00
N ASP A 248 28.71 17.58 -71.77
CA ASP A 248 29.45 16.33 -71.49
C ASP A 248 28.65 15.27 -70.68
N GLY A 249 27.36 15.49 -70.40
CA GLY A 249 26.55 14.57 -69.57
C GLY A 249 27.01 14.42 -68.10
N ALA A 250 27.91 15.28 -67.62
CA ALA A 250 28.46 15.27 -66.26
C ALA A 250 27.86 16.35 -65.34
N PHE A 251 27.83 16.08 -64.03
CA PHE A 251 27.40 17.04 -63.02
C PHE A 251 28.45 18.15 -62.80
N THR A 252 27.99 19.38 -62.70
CA THR A 252 28.80 20.59 -62.52
C THR A 252 29.00 20.87 -61.03
N GLU A 253 29.99 21.72 -60.70
CA GLU A 253 30.17 22.19 -59.31
C GLU A 253 28.95 22.94 -58.77
N GLN A 254 28.15 23.54 -59.66
CA GLN A 254 26.91 24.20 -59.24
C GLN A 254 25.84 23.18 -58.84
N ASP A 255 25.71 22.06 -59.57
CA ASP A 255 24.77 20.98 -59.18
C ASP A 255 25.16 20.41 -57.81
N GLU A 256 26.46 20.25 -57.53
CA GLU A 256 26.94 19.80 -56.23
C GLU A 256 26.60 20.78 -55.10
N LYS A 257 26.79 22.09 -55.32
CA LYS A 257 26.43 23.13 -54.34
C LYS A 257 24.94 23.19 -54.08
N ASP A 258 24.11 23.14 -55.12
CA ASP A 258 22.65 23.20 -55.01
C ASP A 258 22.12 21.94 -54.31
N PHE A 259 22.67 20.76 -54.63
CA PHE A 259 22.33 19.52 -53.96
C PHE A 259 22.73 19.54 -52.48
N SER A 260 23.95 19.97 -52.19
CA SER A 260 24.49 20.05 -50.83
C SER A 260 23.67 21.02 -49.97
N ALA A 261 23.32 22.19 -50.51
CA ALA A 261 22.53 23.19 -49.81
C ALA A 261 21.14 22.67 -49.42
N TYR A 262 20.48 21.93 -50.32
CA TYR A 262 19.18 21.32 -50.03
C TYR A 262 19.28 20.19 -48.99
N LEU A 263 20.25 19.27 -49.16
CA LEU A 263 20.42 18.13 -48.25
C LEU A 263 20.81 18.53 -46.83
N ALA A 264 21.47 19.67 -46.64
CA ALA A 264 21.78 20.21 -45.32
C ALA A 264 20.50 20.43 -44.48
N PHE A 265 19.43 20.96 -45.11
CA PHE A 265 18.14 21.11 -44.44
C PHE A 265 17.38 19.79 -44.34
N SER A 266 17.38 19.00 -45.42
CA SER A 266 16.71 17.69 -45.44
C SER A 266 17.23 16.77 -44.34
N GLY A 267 18.53 16.81 -44.03
CA GLY A 267 19.12 15.99 -42.98
C GLY A 267 18.70 16.35 -41.57
N ILE A 268 18.45 17.64 -41.28
CA ILE A 268 17.88 18.08 -40.01
C ILE A 268 16.44 17.58 -39.87
N VAL A 269 15.61 17.77 -40.90
CA VAL A 269 14.20 17.34 -40.87
C VAL A 269 14.09 15.82 -40.77
N LEU A 270 14.91 15.09 -41.52
CA LEU A 270 14.96 13.63 -41.51
C LEU A 270 15.40 13.08 -40.16
N HIS A 271 16.39 13.71 -39.52
CA HIS A 271 16.79 13.33 -38.16
C HIS A 271 15.64 13.54 -37.16
N ASN A 272 14.95 14.68 -37.24
CA ASN A 272 13.81 14.97 -36.38
C ASN A 272 12.64 13.97 -36.57
N ALA A 273 12.34 13.60 -37.81
CA ALA A 273 11.32 12.59 -38.11
C ALA A 273 11.70 11.20 -37.56
N GLN A 274 12.97 10.80 -37.68
CA GLN A 274 13.49 9.55 -37.10
C GLN A 274 13.44 9.55 -35.57
N LEU A 275 13.79 10.68 -34.94
CA LEU A 275 13.69 10.86 -33.48
C LEU A 275 12.23 10.75 -33.02
N TYR A 276 11.30 11.38 -33.75
CA TYR A 276 9.87 11.30 -33.45
C TYR A 276 9.33 9.86 -33.57
N GLU A 277 9.67 9.13 -34.64
CA GLU A 277 9.27 7.73 -34.82
C GLU A 277 9.81 6.85 -33.66
N THR A 278 11.07 7.07 -33.27
CA THR A 278 11.71 6.39 -32.12
C THR A 278 11.00 6.72 -30.81
N SER A 279 10.63 7.98 -30.59
CA SER A 279 9.86 8.44 -29.43
C SER A 279 8.49 7.81 -29.31
N GLN A 280 7.78 7.70 -30.43
CA GLN A 280 6.46 7.09 -30.44
C GLN A 280 6.55 5.59 -30.11
N LEU A 281 7.60 4.91 -30.58
CA LEU A 281 7.82 3.50 -30.27
C LEU A 281 8.20 3.29 -28.80
N GLU A 282 9.04 4.15 -28.21
CA GLU A 282 9.34 4.12 -26.77
C GLU A 282 8.10 4.38 -25.91
N ASN A 283 7.30 5.40 -26.26
CA ASN A 283 6.07 5.70 -25.53
C ASN A 283 5.09 4.53 -25.58
N ARG A 284 4.91 3.94 -26.77
CA ARG A 284 4.07 2.75 -26.93
C ARG A 284 4.58 1.55 -26.14
N ARG A 285 5.90 1.33 -26.08
CA ARG A 285 6.52 0.30 -25.22
C ARG A 285 6.20 0.51 -23.75
N ASN A 286 6.32 1.75 -23.27
CA ASN A 286 6.04 2.10 -21.87
C ASN A 286 4.55 1.98 -21.54
N GLN A 287 3.65 2.33 -22.46
CA GLN A 287 2.22 2.11 -22.29
C GLN A 287 1.90 0.63 -22.12
N VAL A 288 2.46 -0.24 -22.96
CA VAL A 288 2.29 -1.69 -22.84
C VAL A 288 2.81 -2.20 -21.49
N LEU A 289 3.97 -1.73 -21.02
CA LEU A 289 4.49 -2.06 -19.69
C LEU A 289 3.51 -1.68 -18.56
N LEU A 290 2.91 -0.49 -18.64
CA LEU A 290 1.93 -0.02 -17.65
C LEU A 290 0.62 -0.80 -17.69
N ASP A 291 0.15 -1.18 -18.89
CA ASP A 291 -1.05 -2.01 -19.06
C ASP A 291 -0.83 -3.39 -18.44
N LEU A 292 0.33 -4.02 -18.69
CA LEU A 292 0.68 -5.31 -18.09
C LEU A 292 0.86 -5.21 -16.57
N ALA A 293 1.45 -4.11 -16.08
CA ALA A 293 1.56 -3.86 -14.65
C ALA A 293 0.17 -3.73 -14.01
N SER A 294 -0.76 -3.01 -14.65
CA SER A 294 -2.13 -2.83 -14.15
C SER A 294 -2.85 -4.16 -13.95
N LEU A 295 -2.68 -5.11 -14.88
CA LEU A 295 -3.23 -6.48 -14.76
C LEU A 295 -2.71 -7.24 -13.53
N ILE A 296 -1.47 -7.00 -13.11
CA ILE A 296 -0.88 -7.58 -11.90
C ILE A 296 -1.48 -6.94 -10.64
N PHE A 297 -1.80 -5.65 -10.68
CA PHE A 297 -2.27 -4.88 -9.52
C PHE A 297 -3.78 -4.95 -9.27
N GLU A 298 -4.59 -5.40 -10.23
CA GLU A 298 -6.06 -5.41 -10.10
C GLU A 298 -6.60 -6.31 -8.97
N GLU A 299 -5.97 -7.46 -8.66
CA GLU A 299 -6.43 -8.33 -7.57
C GLU A 299 -5.23 -8.89 -6.76
N GLN A 300 -5.03 -8.36 -5.55
CA GLN A 300 -3.89 -8.69 -4.68
C GLN A 300 -4.29 -9.47 -3.42
N GLN A 301 -5.18 -10.45 -3.54
CA GLN A 301 -5.69 -11.18 -2.37
C GLN A 301 -4.79 -12.33 -1.90
N CYS A 302 -4.04 -12.94 -2.82
CA CYS A 302 -3.22 -14.12 -2.54
C CYS A 302 -1.99 -14.13 -3.43
N LEU A 303 -0.84 -14.50 -2.85
CA LEU A 303 0.44 -14.55 -3.56
C LEU A 303 0.39 -15.51 -4.75
N GLU A 304 -0.28 -16.65 -4.60
CA GLU A 304 -0.40 -17.64 -5.68
C GLU A 304 -1.16 -17.09 -6.90
N VAL A 305 -2.27 -16.38 -6.67
CA VAL A 305 -3.06 -15.75 -7.72
C VAL A 305 -2.25 -14.67 -8.44
N LEU A 306 -1.48 -13.89 -7.68
CA LEU A 306 -0.58 -12.89 -8.25
C LEU A 306 0.51 -13.53 -9.12
N LEU A 307 1.17 -14.59 -8.64
CA LEU A 307 2.22 -15.29 -9.39
C LEU A 307 1.69 -15.90 -10.69
N ARG A 308 0.47 -16.44 -10.65
CA ARG A 308 -0.24 -16.92 -11.84
C ARG A 308 -0.46 -15.80 -12.87
N LYS A 309 -0.89 -14.61 -12.43
CA LYS A 309 -1.04 -13.45 -13.30
C LYS A 309 0.30 -13.00 -13.88
N ILE A 310 1.33 -12.85 -13.05
CA ILE A 310 2.69 -12.48 -13.49
C ILE A 310 3.18 -13.43 -14.59
N ALA A 311 3.12 -14.75 -14.33
CA ALA A 311 3.56 -15.75 -15.29
C ALA A 311 2.72 -15.72 -16.58
N GLY A 312 1.40 -15.65 -16.47
CA GLY A 312 0.54 -15.65 -17.66
C GLY A 312 0.71 -14.41 -18.53
N THR A 313 0.84 -13.24 -17.90
CA THR A 313 1.08 -11.96 -18.57
C THR A 313 2.41 -11.96 -19.33
N ILE A 314 3.49 -12.43 -18.71
CA ILE A 314 4.83 -12.41 -19.33
C ILE A 314 5.02 -13.50 -20.38
N LEU A 315 4.43 -14.69 -20.18
CA LEU A 315 4.51 -15.81 -21.13
C LEU A 315 3.95 -15.43 -22.50
N SER A 316 2.75 -14.85 -22.52
CA SER A 316 2.10 -14.42 -23.77
C SER A 316 2.84 -13.28 -24.44
N PHE A 317 3.41 -12.35 -23.67
CA PHE A 317 4.07 -11.17 -24.23
C PHE A 317 5.46 -11.49 -24.81
N MET A 318 6.24 -12.29 -24.09
CA MET A 318 7.62 -12.64 -24.45
C MET A 318 7.73 -13.82 -25.42
N GLN A 319 6.60 -14.48 -25.72
CA GLN A 319 6.55 -15.72 -26.51
C GLN A 319 7.47 -16.81 -25.94
N ALA A 320 7.51 -16.93 -24.62
CA ALA A 320 8.30 -17.95 -23.95
C ALA A 320 7.49 -19.25 -23.77
N GLN A 321 8.16 -20.41 -23.79
CA GLN A 321 7.49 -21.70 -23.60
C GLN A 321 7.04 -21.90 -22.15
N ALA A 322 7.86 -21.51 -21.17
CA ALA A 322 7.52 -21.64 -19.76
C ALA A 322 8.15 -20.53 -18.92
N CYS A 323 7.51 -20.24 -17.78
CA CYS A 323 7.89 -19.22 -16.82
C CYS A 323 7.92 -19.84 -15.43
N THR A 324 9.02 -19.61 -14.72
CA THR A 324 9.19 -20.02 -13.33
C THR A 324 9.51 -18.80 -12.48
N VAL A 325 8.73 -18.56 -11.42
CA VAL A 325 8.98 -17.52 -10.43
C VAL A 325 9.40 -18.18 -9.13
N PHE A 326 10.60 -17.87 -8.66
CA PHE A 326 11.15 -18.33 -7.39
C PHE A 326 10.98 -17.23 -6.35
N ILE A 327 10.44 -17.52 -5.17
CA ILE A 327 10.37 -16.57 -4.05
C ILE A 327 11.55 -16.84 -3.12
N ALA A 328 12.33 -15.79 -2.86
CA ALA A 328 13.50 -15.89 -2.00
C ALA A 328 13.05 -16.00 -0.54
N ASP A 329 13.68 -16.93 0.19
CA ASP A 329 13.59 -16.94 1.64
C ASP A 329 14.35 -15.74 2.23
N GLU A 330 13.77 -15.10 3.24
CA GLU A 330 14.37 -13.93 3.88
C GLU A 330 15.57 -14.27 4.76
N ASP A 331 15.57 -15.47 5.35
CA ASP A 331 16.51 -15.89 6.38
C ASP A 331 17.69 -16.71 5.82
N SER A 332 17.57 -17.21 4.59
CA SER A 332 18.60 -18.03 3.96
C SER A 332 19.09 -17.48 2.61
N MET A 333 20.41 -17.35 2.49
CA MET A 333 21.07 -16.87 1.27
C MET A 333 20.86 -17.85 0.10
N ASN A 334 20.85 -19.16 0.35
CA ASN A 334 20.88 -20.18 -0.69
C ASN A 334 19.58 -20.95 -0.90
N SER A 335 18.45 -20.51 -0.31
CA SER A 335 17.17 -21.20 -0.51
C SER A 335 16.06 -20.28 -1.01
N PHE A 336 15.03 -20.91 -1.56
CA PHE A 336 13.80 -20.31 -2.01
C PHE A 336 12.66 -20.85 -1.14
N SER A 337 11.81 -19.96 -0.63
CA SER A 337 10.68 -20.33 0.24
C SER A 337 9.55 -21.00 -0.54
N SER A 338 9.37 -20.60 -1.81
CA SER A 338 8.37 -21.17 -2.70
C SER A 338 8.77 -21.01 -4.16
N VAL A 339 8.21 -21.85 -5.02
CA VAL A 339 8.44 -21.84 -6.48
C VAL A 339 7.10 -21.96 -7.18
N PHE A 340 6.86 -21.12 -8.17
CA PHE A 340 5.71 -21.18 -9.05
C PHE A 340 6.17 -21.44 -10.48
N HIS A 341 5.59 -22.42 -11.16
CA HIS A 341 5.93 -22.77 -12.53
C HIS A 341 4.66 -22.83 -13.39
N MET A 342 4.74 -22.32 -14.61
CA MET A 342 3.65 -22.32 -15.59
C MET A 342 4.21 -22.52 -16.99
N GLU A 343 3.60 -23.41 -17.76
CA GLU A 343 3.84 -23.59 -19.18
C GLU A 343 2.83 -22.81 -20.02
N TYR A 344 3.21 -22.40 -21.23
CA TYR A 344 2.33 -21.65 -22.14
C TYR A 344 1.06 -22.43 -22.51
N GLU A 345 1.13 -23.77 -22.57
CA GLU A 345 -0.02 -24.64 -22.89
C GLU A 345 -1.12 -24.57 -21.82
N GLU A 346 -0.74 -24.39 -20.54
CA GLU A 346 -1.68 -24.24 -19.42
C GLU A 346 -2.49 -22.94 -19.52
N LEU A 347 -1.97 -21.95 -20.24
CA LEU A 347 -2.65 -20.67 -20.50
C LEU A 347 -3.81 -20.81 -21.49
N VAL A 348 -3.76 -21.82 -22.37
CA VAL A 348 -4.72 -22.04 -23.46
C VAL A 348 -5.88 -22.94 -23.02
N VAL A 349 -5.67 -23.78 -22.00
CA VAL A 349 -6.72 -24.65 -21.44
C VAL A 349 -7.57 -23.84 -20.45
N SER A 350 -8.61 -23.19 -20.96
CA SER A 350 -9.58 -22.41 -20.17
C SER A 350 -10.53 -23.28 -19.31
N VAL A 351 -10.01 -24.21 -18.52
CA VAL A 351 -10.83 -25.09 -17.67
C VAL A 351 -10.28 -25.11 -16.24
N PHE A 352 -11.20 -24.81 -15.31
CA PHE A 352 -11.15 -24.86 -13.84
C PHE A 352 -10.72 -26.21 -13.22
N VAL A 353 -9.76 -26.94 -13.80
CA VAL A 353 -9.20 -28.16 -13.22
C VAL A 353 -7.70 -27.98 -13.09
N CYS A 354 -7.28 -27.26 -12.04
CA CYS A 354 -5.92 -27.35 -11.55
C CYS A 354 -5.71 -28.76 -11.01
N HIS A 355 -5.02 -29.62 -11.76
CA HIS A 355 -4.16 -30.58 -11.08
C HIS A 355 -3.12 -29.76 -10.33
N LEU A 356 -3.28 -29.65 -9.01
CA LEU A 356 -2.18 -29.38 -8.09
C LEU A 356 -1.08 -30.38 -8.41
N ARG A 357 -0.16 -30.01 -9.30
CA ARG A 357 1.21 -30.46 -9.13
C ARG A 357 1.73 -29.58 -8.01
N ASP A 358 1.77 -30.13 -6.81
CA ASP A 358 2.90 -29.85 -5.92
C ASP A 358 4.14 -30.14 -6.77
N CYS A 359 4.61 -29.15 -7.53
CA CYS A 359 5.84 -29.25 -8.27
C CYS A 359 6.92 -29.37 -7.20
N ASP A 360 7.28 -30.61 -6.91
CA ASP A 360 8.32 -30.98 -5.96
C ASP A 360 9.54 -30.11 -6.27
N VAL A 361 9.88 -29.19 -5.37
CA VAL A 361 10.94 -28.18 -5.53
C VAL A 361 12.28 -28.86 -5.88
N SER A 362 12.39 -30.16 -5.57
CA SER A 362 13.51 -31.05 -5.92
C SER A 362 13.69 -31.35 -7.41
N GLN A 363 12.68 -31.12 -8.27
CA GLN A 363 12.73 -31.45 -9.71
C GLN A 363 13.08 -30.26 -10.62
N ILE A 364 12.89 -29.02 -10.16
CA ILE A 364 13.19 -27.82 -10.95
C ILE A 364 14.61 -27.36 -10.65
N ASN A 365 15.42 -27.22 -11.70
CA ASN A 365 16.78 -26.70 -11.58
C ASN A 365 16.76 -25.22 -11.18
N TYR A 366 17.05 -24.95 -9.90
CA TYR A 366 17.11 -23.61 -9.34
C TYR A 366 18.49 -22.95 -9.45
N MET A 367 19.49 -23.61 -10.07
CA MET A 367 20.87 -23.09 -10.10
C MET A 367 21.00 -21.77 -10.85
N TYR A 368 20.28 -21.62 -11.97
CA TYR A 368 20.27 -20.36 -12.73
C TYR A 368 19.62 -19.24 -11.89
N ALA A 369 18.51 -19.55 -11.24
CA ALA A 369 17.83 -18.61 -10.36
C ALA A 369 18.70 -18.22 -9.15
N GLN A 370 19.43 -19.17 -8.58
CA GLN A 370 20.35 -18.92 -7.47
C GLN A 370 21.53 -18.03 -7.90
N TYR A 371 22.09 -18.27 -9.10
CA TYR A 371 23.13 -17.39 -9.66
C TYR A 371 22.63 -15.95 -9.80
N VAL A 372 21.42 -15.77 -10.33
CA VAL A 372 20.79 -14.45 -10.48
C VAL A 372 20.47 -13.81 -9.12
N LYS A 373 19.99 -14.58 -8.15
CA LYS A 373 19.76 -14.11 -6.77
C LYS A 373 21.05 -13.56 -6.15
N ASN A 374 22.16 -14.27 -6.33
CA ASN A 374 23.45 -13.92 -5.73
C ASN A 374 24.19 -12.79 -6.44
N THR A 375 24.12 -12.74 -7.77
CA THR A 375 24.76 -11.68 -8.57
C THR A 375 23.92 -10.41 -8.67
N MET A 376 22.61 -10.54 -8.46
CA MET A 376 21.60 -9.50 -8.68
C MET A 376 21.59 -8.96 -10.12
N GLN A 377 22.15 -9.67 -11.10
CA GLN A 377 22.17 -9.24 -12.50
C GLN A 377 21.32 -10.18 -13.35
N PRO A 378 20.69 -9.69 -14.43
CA PRO A 378 20.02 -10.54 -15.40
C PRO A 378 20.99 -11.54 -16.02
N LEU A 379 20.48 -12.73 -16.35
CA LEU A 379 21.21 -13.81 -17.00
C LEU A 379 20.47 -14.19 -18.28
N ASN A 380 21.07 -13.85 -19.42
CA ASN A 380 20.60 -14.25 -20.74
C ASN A 380 21.56 -15.28 -21.34
N ILE A 381 21.03 -16.46 -21.69
CA ILE A 381 21.78 -17.56 -22.31
C ILE A 381 21.11 -17.92 -23.64
N ALA A 382 21.82 -17.63 -24.73
CA ALA A 382 21.34 -17.88 -26.09
C ALA A 382 21.22 -19.39 -26.41
N ASP A 383 22.18 -20.18 -25.95
CA ASP A 383 22.21 -21.64 -26.10
C ASP A 383 22.79 -22.28 -24.83
N VAL A 384 21.92 -22.86 -24.01
CA VAL A 384 22.29 -23.46 -22.72
C VAL A 384 23.28 -24.61 -22.89
N THR A 385 23.23 -25.33 -24.01
CA THR A 385 24.14 -26.46 -24.28
C THR A 385 25.59 -26.02 -24.50
N LYS A 386 25.83 -24.75 -24.83
CA LYS A 386 27.15 -24.18 -25.09
C LYS A 386 27.72 -23.38 -23.91
N ASP A 387 26.93 -23.14 -22.86
CA ASP A 387 27.36 -22.32 -21.73
C ASP A 387 28.26 -23.09 -20.77
N GLN A 388 29.53 -22.66 -20.65
CA GLN A 388 30.53 -23.32 -19.80
C GLN A 388 30.41 -22.98 -18.31
N ARG A 389 29.58 -22.01 -17.92
CA ARG A 389 29.41 -21.59 -16.51
C ARG A 389 28.60 -22.61 -15.71
N PHE A 390 27.79 -23.44 -16.39
CA PHE A 390 26.89 -24.40 -15.76
C PHE A 390 27.08 -25.83 -16.32
N PRO A 391 28.26 -26.46 -16.16
CA PRO A 391 28.59 -27.72 -16.82
C PRO A 391 27.82 -28.95 -16.31
N TRP A 392 27.30 -28.90 -15.08
CA TRP A 392 26.60 -30.02 -14.43
C TRP A 392 25.12 -30.14 -14.81
N THR A 393 24.54 -29.09 -15.40
CA THR A 393 23.11 -29.06 -15.75
C THR A 393 22.81 -29.87 -17.01
N VAL A 394 23.84 -30.26 -17.76
CA VAL A 394 23.78 -31.02 -19.03
C VAL A 394 23.31 -32.47 -18.83
N ASN A 395 23.44 -33.06 -17.64
CA ASN A 395 23.31 -34.52 -17.47
C ASN A 395 21.96 -35.05 -16.97
N HIS A 396 21.04 -34.23 -16.43
CA HIS A 396 19.84 -34.78 -15.77
C HIS A 396 18.46 -34.24 -16.21
N THR A 397 18.35 -33.09 -16.91
CA THR A 397 17.05 -32.56 -17.41
C THR A 397 17.17 -31.65 -18.65
N SER A 398 18.36 -31.55 -19.24
CA SER A 398 18.78 -30.49 -20.18
C SER A 398 18.24 -30.58 -21.61
N ASN A 399 17.67 -31.71 -22.04
CA ASN A 399 17.26 -31.86 -23.45
C ASN A 399 16.08 -30.97 -23.86
N GLN A 400 15.42 -30.28 -22.92
CA GLN A 400 14.27 -29.42 -23.19
C GLN A 400 14.59 -27.91 -23.18
N ILE A 401 15.64 -27.44 -22.50
CA ILE A 401 15.94 -26.00 -22.38
C ILE A 401 17.07 -25.61 -23.35
N LYS A 402 16.74 -24.84 -24.39
CA LYS A 402 17.68 -24.34 -25.39
C LYS A 402 18.06 -22.88 -25.13
N SER A 403 17.11 -22.00 -24.87
CA SER A 403 17.37 -20.60 -24.52
C SER A 403 16.81 -20.25 -23.14
N LEU A 404 17.45 -19.34 -22.41
CA LEU A 404 17.05 -18.97 -21.05
C LEU A 404 17.27 -17.47 -20.81
N LEU A 405 16.29 -16.83 -20.18
CA LEU A 405 16.38 -15.46 -19.68
C LEU A 405 15.90 -15.42 -18.24
N CYS A 406 16.72 -14.91 -17.32
CA CYS A 406 16.44 -14.95 -15.90
C CYS A 406 16.78 -13.61 -15.25
N THR A 407 15.86 -13.02 -14.50
CA THR A 407 15.97 -11.66 -13.94
C THR A 407 15.60 -11.65 -12.46
N PRO A 408 16.34 -10.89 -11.62
CA PRO A 408 16.01 -10.76 -10.21
C PRO A 408 14.78 -9.87 -10.00
N ILE A 409 13.90 -10.29 -9.11
CA ILE A 409 12.77 -9.49 -8.60
C ILE A 409 13.22 -8.84 -7.30
N ARG A 410 13.25 -7.50 -7.27
CA ARG A 410 13.81 -6.74 -6.14
C ARG A 410 12.73 -6.00 -5.37
N ASN A 411 12.99 -5.80 -4.08
CA ASN A 411 12.23 -4.91 -3.23
C ASN A 411 12.66 -3.46 -3.48
N GLY A 412 11.73 -2.62 -3.95
CA GLY A 412 12.00 -1.22 -4.29
C GLY A 412 12.50 -0.34 -3.13
N LYS A 413 12.34 -0.76 -1.85
CA LYS A 413 12.79 0.02 -0.68
C LYS A 413 14.15 -0.40 -0.12
N LYS A 414 14.57 -1.66 -0.31
CA LYS A 414 15.76 -2.25 0.36
C LYS A 414 16.82 -2.77 -0.61
N ASP A 415 16.56 -2.68 -1.93
CA ASP A 415 17.36 -3.31 -2.98
C ASP A 415 17.69 -4.79 -2.71
N LYS A 416 16.81 -5.49 -1.97
CA LYS A 416 16.95 -6.91 -1.66
C LYS A 416 16.23 -7.72 -2.72
N VAL A 417 16.84 -8.81 -3.20
CA VAL A 417 16.16 -9.77 -4.08
C VAL A 417 15.12 -10.54 -3.27
N ILE A 418 13.84 -10.39 -3.63
CA ILE A 418 12.71 -11.09 -3.00
C ILE A 418 12.20 -12.24 -3.86
N GLY A 419 12.64 -12.33 -5.11
CA GLY A 419 12.37 -13.45 -5.99
C GLY A 419 13.19 -13.41 -7.26
N VAL A 420 13.00 -14.39 -8.14
CA VAL A 420 13.67 -14.47 -9.43
C VAL A 420 12.66 -14.96 -10.47
N CYS A 421 12.59 -14.28 -11.61
CA CYS A 421 11.75 -14.66 -12.74
C CYS A 421 12.62 -15.31 -13.83
N GLN A 422 12.27 -16.52 -14.24
CA GLN A 422 12.99 -17.30 -15.25
C GLN A 422 12.05 -17.65 -16.40
N LEU A 423 12.43 -17.26 -17.61
CA LEU A 423 11.79 -17.63 -18.87
C LEU A 423 12.67 -18.64 -19.61
N VAL A 424 12.04 -19.66 -20.19
CA VAL A 424 12.72 -20.68 -20.98
C VAL A 424 12.14 -20.77 -22.38
N ASN A 425 13.03 -20.99 -23.36
CA ASN A 425 12.75 -21.16 -24.79
C ASN A 425 11.88 -20.05 -25.39
N LYS A 426 12.53 -19.05 -26.01
CA LYS A 426 11.82 -18.06 -26.80
C LYS A 426 11.35 -18.71 -28.09
N MET A 427 10.05 -18.72 -28.33
CA MET A 427 9.42 -19.32 -29.49
C MET A 427 9.32 -18.31 -30.62
N ASP A 428 9.59 -18.75 -31.85
CA ASP A 428 9.30 -17.97 -33.04
C ASP A 428 7.90 -18.28 -33.58
N GLU A 429 7.06 -17.25 -33.74
CA GLU A 429 5.66 -17.43 -34.17
C GLU A 429 5.53 -18.03 -35.58
N ALA A 430 6.46 -17.72 -36.48
CA ALA A 430 6.40 -18.16 -37.87
C ALA A 430 6.89 -19.60 -38.06
N SER A 431 7.94 -19.99 -37.35
CA SER A 431 8.62 -21.28 -37.55
C SER A 431 8.37 -22.29 -36.44
N GLY A 432 7.84 -21.88 -35.27
CA GLY A 432 7.73 -22.72 -34.08
C GLY A 432 9.08 -23.17 -33.50
N SER A 433 10.18 -22.61 -34.00
CA SER A 433 11.53 -22.94 -33.56
C SER A 433 11.96 -22.09 -32.36
N VAL A 434 12.93 -22.59 -31.59
CA VAL A 434 13.47 -21.85 -30.44
C VAL A 434 14.55 -20.88 -30.92
N LYS A 435 14.40 -19.60 -30.56
CA LYS A 435 15.36 -18.52 -30.78
C LYS A 435 15.97 -18.04 -29.46
N ALA A 436 17.08 -17.31 -29.56
CA ALA A 436 17.67 -16.65 -28.41
C ALA A 436 16.85 -15.42 -27.97
N PHE A 437 16.85 -15.12 -26.67
CA PHE A 437 16.35 -13.84 -26.17
C PHE A 437 17.34 -12.73 -26.56
N ASN A 438 16.83 -11.63 -27.09
CA ASN A 438 17.62 -10.48 -27.48
C ASN A 438 17.78 -9.48 -26.31
N ARG A 439 18.52 -8.40 -26.54
CA ARG A 439 18.77 -7.38 -25.51
C ARG A 439 17.51 -6.61 -25.09
N ASN A 440 16.54 -6.48 -26.00
CA ASN A 440 15.30 -5.78 -25.72
C ASN A 440 14.39 -6.63 -24.81
N ASP A 441 14.42 -7.96 -24.99
CA ASP A 441 13.75 -8.90 -24.09
C ASP A 441 14.26 -8.78 -22.65
N GLU A 442 15.59 -8.69 -22.49
CA GLU A 442 16.25 -8.54 -21.20
C GLU A 442 15.83 -7.24 -20.51
N GLN A 443 15.95 -6.11 -21.20
CA GLN A 443 15.53 -4.80 -20.68
C GLN A 443 14.04 -4.76 -20.30
N PHE A 444 13.19 -5.41 -21.10
CA PHE A 444 11.77 -5.48 -20.82
C PHE A 444 11.48 -6.31 -19.57
N LEU A 445 12.07 -7.50 -19.46
CA LEU A 445 11.88 -8.36 -18.29
C LEU A 445 12.41 -7.70 -17.02
N GLU A 446 13.54 -7.00 -17.09
CA GLU A 446 14.06 -6.18 -15.98
C GLU A 446 13.06 -5.10 -15.54
N ALA A 447 12.51 -4.33 -16.48
CA ALA A 447 11.51 -3.30 -16.18
C ALA A 447 10.23 -3.92 -15.58
N PHE A 448 9.77 -5.04 -16.13
CA PHE A 448 8.61 -5.77 -15.63
C PHE A 448 8.82 -6.33 -14.22
N ALA A 449 10.03 -6.84 -13.92
CA ALA A 449 10.38 -7.38 -12.61
C ALA A 449 10.30 -6.36 -11.47
N VAL A 450 10.43 -5.06 -11.76
CA VAL A 450 10.20 -3.98 -10.78
C VAL A 450 8.75 -3.98 -10.31
N PHE A 451 7.79 -4.10 -11.25
CA PHE A 451 6.36 -4.16 -10.93
C PHE A 451 5.99 -5.45 -10.21
N CYS A 452 6.56 -6.60 -10.64
CA CYS A 452 6.41 -7.86 -9.92
C CYS A 452 6.88 -7.76 -8.47
N GLY A 453 8.00 -7.05 -8.23
CA GLY A 453 8.55 -6.88 -6.90
C GLY A 453 7.62 -6.10 -5.97
N LEU A 454 7.05 -5.00 -6.47
CA LEU A 454 6.05 -4.22 -5.75
C LEU A 454 4.76 -5.02 -5.48
N GLY A 455 4.29 -5.76 -6.49
CA GLY A 455 3.10 -6.60 -6.37
C GLY A 455 3.26 -7.70 -5.31
N ILE A 456 4.36 -8.46 -5.38
CA ILE A 456 4.65 -9.57 -4.45
C ILE A 456 4.76 -9.05 -3.02
N GLN A 457 5.48 -7.95 -2.82
CA GLN A 457 5.65 -7.36 -1.49
C GLN A 457 4.32 -6.91 -0.89
N ASN A 458 3.48 -6.22 -1.67
CA ASN A 458 2.18 -5.75 -1.18
C ASN A 458 1.31 -6.94 -0.78
N THR A 459 1.19 -7.96 -1.64
CA THR A 459 0.38 -9.14 -1.34
C THR A 459 0.88 -9.89 -0.10
N GLN A 460 2.20 -10.08 0.08
CA GLN A 460 2.76 -10.70 1.28
C GLN A 460 2.48 -9.89 2.56
N MET A 461 2.51 -8.55 2.45
CA MET A 461 2.15 -7.66 3.57
C MET A 461 0.67 -7.83 3.95
N TYR A 462 -0.23 -7.83 2.96
CA TYR A 462 -1.66 -8.05 3.18
C TYR A 462 -1.95 -9.40 3.82
N GLU A 463 -1.37 -10.50 3.32
CA GLU A 463 -1.53 -11.84 3.90
C GLU A 463 -1.06 -11.90 5.37
N THR A 464 0.03 -11.20 5.69
CA THR A 464 0.55 -11.14 7.07
C THR A 464 -0.41 -10.42 8.00
N VAL A 465 -1.00 -9.32 7.56
CA VAL A 465 -2.00 -8.55 8.31
C VAL A 465 -3.27 -9.37 8.51
N GLU A 466 -3.82 -9.98 7.46
CA GLU A 466 -5.01 -10.84 7.54
C GLU A 466 -4.80 -12.01 8.51
N ARG A 467 -3.63 -12.68 8.45
CA ARG A 467 -3.31 -13.77 9.39
C ARG A 467 -3.19 -13.27 10.84
N ALA A 468 -2.66 -12.07 11.05
CA ALA A 468 -2.59 -11.47 12.38
C ALA A 468 -3.99 -11.11 12.91
N MET A 469 -4.87 -10.58 12.05
CA MET A 469 -6.27 -10.28 12.39
C MET A 469 -7.04 -11.55 12.76
N ALA A 470 -6.94 -12.62 11.96
CA ALA A 470 -7.58 -13.89 12.28
C ALA A 470 -7.09 -14.49 13.60
N LYS A 471 -5.78 -14.41 13.90
CA LYS A 471 -5.23 -14.83 15.19
C LYS A 471 -5.78 -13.99 16.35
N GLN A 472 -5.92 -12.67 16.16
CA GLN A 472 -6.49 -11.77 17.16
C GLN A 472 -7.96 -12.11 17.42
N GLU A 473 -8.76 -12.37 16.38
CA GLU A 473 -10.16 -12.76 16.50
C GLU A 473 -10.34 -14.04 17.31
N VAL A 474 -9.58 -15.10 16.99
CA VAL A 474 -9.58 -16.35 17.77
C VAL A 474 -9.15 -16.12 19.22
N THR A 475 -8.16 -15.24 19.44
CA THR A 475 -7.71 -14.91 20.81
C THR A 475 -8.81 -14.22 21.61
N LEU A 476 -9.52 -13.27 21.00
CA LEU A 476 -10.65 -12.58 21.63
C LEU A 476 -11.82 -13.52 21.92
N GLU A 477 -12.08 -14.50 21.05
CA GLU A 477 -13.09 -15.53 21.27
C GLU A 477 -12.78 -16.37 22.51
N VAL A 478 -11.53 -16.84 22.63
CA VAL A 478 -11.05 -17.60 23.81
C VAL A 478 -11.15 -16.76 25.09
N LEU A 479 -10.75 -15.48 25.03
CA LEU A 479 -10.86 -14.57 26.17
C LEU A 479 -12.33 -14.35 26.57
N SER A 480 -13.22 -14.15 25.61
CA SER A 480 -14.66 -13.98 25.83
C SER A 480 -15.29 -15.23 26.47
N TYR A 481 -14.88 -16.44 26.07
CA TYR A 481 -15.34 -17.69 26.68
C TYR A 481 -14.93 -17.78 28.16
N HIS A 482 -13.68 -17.46 28.48
CA HIS A 482 -13.20 -17.49 29.86
C HIS A 482 -13.75 -16.35 30.72
N ALA A 483 -14.03 -15.18 30.13
CA ALA A 483 -14.64 -14.05 30.81
C ALA A 483 -16.13 -14.26 31.09
N SER A 484 -16.85 -14.95 30.21
CA SER A 484 -18.29 -15.18 30.37
C SER A 484 -18.60 -16.16 31.51
N ALA A 485 -19.71 -15.95 32.23
CA ALA A 485 -20.22 -16.91 33.22
C ALA A 485 -20.62 -18.24 32.55
N ALA A 486 -20.56 -19.34 33.30
CA ALA A 486 -21.02 -20.63 32.78
C ALA A 486 -22.55 -20.59 32.56
N GLU A 487 -23.02 -21.16 31.44
CA GLU A 487 -24.46 -21.17 31.12
C GLU A 487 -25.31 -21.84 32.22
N GLU A 488 -24.74 -22.84 32.91
CA GLU A 488 -25.41 -23.56 33.98
C GLU A 488 -25.66 -22.67 35.22
N GLU A 489 -24.65 -21.89 35.65
CA GLU A 489 -24.77 -20.92 36.74
C GLU A 489 -25.80 -19.82 36.41
N SER A 490 -25.84 -19.38 35.16
CA SER A 490 -26.80 -18.39 34.67
C SER A 490 -28.24 -18.92 34.68
N ARG A 491 -28.42 -20.19 34.29
CA ARG A 491 -29.73 -20.85 34.35
C ARG A 491 -30.19 -21.03 35.81
N GLU A 492 -29.31 -21.38 36.73
CA GLU A 492 -29.62 -21.48 38.16
C GLU A 492 -30.04 -20.13 38.74
N LEU A 493 -29.29 -19.05 38.42
CA LEU A 493 -29.65 -17.69 38.83
C LEU A 493 -31.00 -17.29 38.23
N GLN A 494 -31.27 -17.59 36.96
CA GLN A 494 -32.54 -17.29 36.32
C GLN A 494 -33.72 -17.96 37.04
N VAL A 495 -33.62 -19.25 37.32
CA VAL A 495 -34.68 -20.00 38.03
C VAL A 495 -34.89 -19.42 39.43
N THR A 496 -33.80 -19.16 40.15
CA THR A 496 -33.84 -18.57 41.49
C THR A 496 -34.47 -17.19 41.45
N ALA A 497 -34.09 -16.36 40.48
CA ALA A 497 -34.52 -14.99 40.39
C ALA A 497 -36.01 -14.89 40.06
N VAL A 498 -36.52 -15.68 39.12
CA VAL A 498 -37.97 -15.74 38.82
C VAL A 498 -38.77 -16.21 40.04
N ALA A 499 -38.24 -17.12 40.85
CA ALA A 499 -38.94 -17.64 42.03
C ALA A 499 -38.85 -16.73 43.26
N THR A 500 -37.76 -15.97 43.44
CA THR A 500 -37.41 -15.39 44.75
C THR A 500 -36.79 -13.98 44.75
N VAL A 501 -36.73 -13.22 43.63
CA VAL A 501 -36.12 -11.86 43.67
C VAL A 501 -36.76 -11.01 44.79
N PRO A 502 -36.05 -10.73 45.89
CA PRO A 502 -36.62 -10.02 47.02
C PRO A 502 -36.97 -8.58 46.62
N SER A 503 -37.88 -7.94 47.33
CA SER A 503 -38.23 -6.54 47.05
C SER A 503 -37.08 -5.60 47.45
N ALA A 504 -37.00 -4.42 46.81
CA ALA A 504 -36.00 -3.43 47.20
C ALA A 504 -36.15 -3.00 48.67
N GLN A 505 -37.36 -3.04 49.22
CA GLN A 505 -37.63 -2.76 50.63
C GLN A 505 -37.09 -3.84 51.57
N SER A 506 -37.24 -5.13 51.23
CA SER A 506 -36.71 -6.22 52.07
C SER A 506 -35.19 -6.20 52.13
N LEU A 507 -34.53 -5.86 51.01
CA LEU A 507 -33.08 -5.73 50.90
C LEU A 507 -32.55 -4.35 51.32
N ARG A 508 -33.44 -3.40 51.66
CA ARG A 508 -33.10 -2.02 52.03
C ARG A 508 -32.24 -1.29 50.99
N LEU A 509 -32.43 -1.57 49.70
CA LEU A 509 -31.61 -1.02 48.61
C LEU A 509 -31.81 0.48 48.39
N GLN A 510 -32.89 1.05 48.90
CA GLN A 510 -33.20 2.48 48.80
C GLN A 510 -32.58 3.31 49.96
N ASP A 511 -32.02 2.65 50.98
CA ASP A 511 -31.40 3.33 52.13
C ASP A 511 -29.94 3.68 51.83
N PHE A 512 -29.55 4.93 52.07
CA PHE A 512 -28.15 5.36 51.97
C PHE A 512 -27.26 4.67 53.01
N SER A 513 -27.84 4.24 54.14
CA SER A 513 -27.16 3.52 55.23
C SER A 513 -26.95 2.03 54.94
N PHE A 514 -27.31 1.55 53.75
CA PHE A 514 -27.18 0.14 53.33
C PHE A 514 -25.75 -0.40 53.51
N SER A 515 -25.67 -1.68 53.90
CA SER A 515 -24.45 -2.46 54.10
C SER A 515 -24.63 -3.87 53.53
N ASP A 516 -23.66 -4.33 52.74
CA ASP A 516 -23.70 -5.65 52.08
C ASP A 516 -23.01 -6.76 52.88
N PHE A 517 -22.39 -6.46 54.03
CA PHE A 517 -21.61 -7.44 54.81
C PHE A 517 -22.40 -8.67 55.26
N ASP A 518 -23.72 -8.54 55.41
CA ASP A 518 -24.60 -9.64 55.81
C ASP A 518 -25.19 -10.41 54.61
N LEU A 519 -24.91 -9.95 53.38
CA LEU A 519 -25.42 -10.55 52.15
C LEU A 519 -24.40 -11.49 51.52
N SER A 520 -24.87 -12.63 51.03
CA SER A 520 -24.12 -13.55 50.17
C SER A 520 -23.92 -12.99 48.76
N ASP A 521 -22.95 -13.54 48.03
CA ASP A 521 -22.71 -13.15 46.63
C ASP A 521 -23.97 -13.35 45.76
N THR A 522 -24.71 -14.44 45.98
CA THR A 522 -25.98 -14.69 45.28
C THR A 522 -27.01 -13.60 45.59
N GLU A 523 -27.16 -13.19 46.85
CA GLU A 523 -28.08 -12.10 47.22
C GLU A 523 -27.67 -10.76 46.58
N THR A 524 -26.38 -10.46 46.47
CA THR A 524 -25.93 -9.25 45.76
C THR A 524 -26.25 -9.28 44.26
N THR A 525 -26.17 -10.45 43.61
CA THR A 525 -26.59 -10.60 42.20
C THR A 525 -28.11 -10.44 42.03
N LEU A 526 -28.91 -11.02 42.94
CA LEU A 526 -30.37 -10.85 42.94
C LEU A 526 -30.78 -9.40 43.22
N ALA A 527 -30.09 -8.73 44.14
CA ALA A 527 -30.26 -7.30 44.41
C ALA A 527 -29.95 -6.46 43.18
N THR A 528 -28.92 -6.81 42.41
CA THR A 528 -28.58 -6.12 41.15
C THR A 528 -29.72 -6.28 40.13
N ILE A 529 -30.25 -7.49 39.94
CA ILE A 529 -31.43 -7.73 39.09
C ILE A 529 -32.61 -6.86 39.56
N ARG A 530 -32.87 -6.81 40.87
CA ARG A 530 -33.93 -5.98 41.46
C ARG A 530 -33.74 -4.49 41.13
N MET A 531 -32.52 -3.96 41.17
CA MET A 531 -32.27 -2.56 40.81
C MET A 531 -32.66 -2.26 39.35
N PHE A 532 -32.31 -3.13 38.41
CA PHE A 532 -32.66 -2.97 36.98
C PHE A 532 -34.18 -3.06 36.76
N VAL A 533 -34.85 -3.97 37.47
CA VAL A 533 -36.31 -4.14 37.40
C VAL A 533 -37.03 -2.91 37.96
N ASP A 534 -36.65 -2.43 39.15
CA ASP A 534 -37.32 -1.31 39.81
C ASP A 534 -37.03 0.04 39.14
N LEU A 535 -35.93 0.15 38.37
CA LEU A 535 -35.66 1.29 37.48
C LEU A 535 -36.41 1.20 36.13
N ASN A 536 -37.21 0.15 35.90
CA ASN A 536 -37.93 -0.15 34.65
C ASN A 536 -37.03 -0.36 33.41
N LEU A 537 -35.72 -0.59 33.60
CA LEU A 537 -34.77 -0.72 32.48
C LEU A 537 -35.03 -1.98 31.64
N VAL A 538 -35.43 -3.08 32.30
CA VAL A 538 -35.74 -4.34 31.61
C VAL A 538 -36.91 -4.18 30.65
N GLN A 539 -37.96 -3.47 31.08
CA GLN A 539 -39.16 -3.24 30.28
C GLN A 539 -38.92 -2.17 29.20
N ASN A 540 -38.28 -1.06 29.55
CA ASN A 540 -38.11 0.08 28.62
C ASN A 540 -37.19 -0.28 27.44
N PHE A 541 -36.16 -1.10 27.67
CA PHE A 541 -35.20 -1.52 26.64
C PHE A 541 -35.40 -2.96 26.14
N GLN A 542 -36.51 -3.61 26.50
CA GLN A 542 -36.85 -4.99 26.10
C GLN A 542 -35.70 -5.99 26.34
N MET A 543 -35.03 -5.85 27.49
CA MET A 543 -33.86 -6.67 27.82
C MET A 543 -34.27 -8.12 28.06
N LYS A 544 -33.59 -9.05 27.38
CA LYS A 544 -33.76 -10.47 27.66
C LYS A 544 -33.28 -10.76 29.08
N TYR A 545 -34.17 -11.33 29.89
CA TYR A 545 -33.86 -11.64 31.29
C TYR A 545 -32.69 -12.63 31.43
N THR A 546 -32.58 -13.58 30.50
CA THR A 546 -31.43 -14.51 30.39
C THR A 546 -30.12 -13.76 30.19
N SER A 547 -30.11 -12.78 29.27
CA SER A 547 -28.92 -11.98 28.99
C SER A 547 -28.54 -11.08 30.15
N LEU A 548 -29.51 -10.54 30.90
CA LEU A 548 -29.24 -9.76 32.10
C LEU A 548 -28.58 -10.61 33.21
N CYS A 549 -29.11 -11.81 33.47
CA CYS A 549 -28.52 -12.72 34.46
C CYS A 549 -27.09 -13.13 34.07
N GLN A 550 -26.90 -13.50 32.80
CA GLN A 550 -25.60 -13.84 32.24
C GLN A 550 -24.61 -12.68 32.38
N TRP A 551 -25.02 -11.47 32.01
CA TRP A 551 -24.19 -10.27 32.08
C TRP A 551 -23.77 -9.94 33.52
N ILE A 552 -24.69 -9.95 34.49
CA ILE A 552 -24.38 -9.69 35.90
C ILE A 552 -23.37 -10.70 36.44
N LEU A 553 -23.54 -11.98 36.13
CA LEU A 553 -22.61 -13.03 36.55
C LEU A 553 -21.23 -12.89 35.90
N SER A 554 -21.19 -12.55 34.60
CA SER A 554 -19.94 -12.31 33.89
C SER A 554 -19.21 -11.10 34.47
N VAL A 555 -19.90 -9.98 34.71
CA VAL A 555 -19.33 -8.81 35.39
C VAL A 555 -18.76 -9.21 36.75
N LYS A 556 -19.54 -9.89 37.61
CA LYS A 556 -19.06 -10.38 38.92
C LYS A 556 -17.83 -11.28 38.81
N LYS A 557 -17.81 -12.20 37.83
CA LYS A 557 -16.71 -13.14 37.60
C LYS A 557 -15.41 -12.43 37.23
N ASN A 558 -15.49 -11.31 36.52
CA ASN A 558 -14.32 -10.52 36.08
C ASN A 558 -13.82 -9.52 37.15
N TYR A 559 -14.44 -9.47 38.33
CA TYR A 559 -13.83 -8.84 39.50
C TYR A 559 -12.87 -9.81 40.21
N ARG A 560 -11.69 -9.31 40.57
CA ARG A 560 -10.62 -10.12 41.17
C ARG A 560 -10.87 -10.36 42.66
N LYS A 561 -11.08 -11.62 43.06
CA LYS A 561 -11.33 -12.01 44.46
C LYS A 561 -10.15 -11.77 45.41
N ASN A 562 -8.93 -11.70 44.87
CA ASN A 562 -7.71 -11.48 45.66
C ASN A 562 -7.42 -10.01 45.94
N VAL A 563 -8.24 -9.08 45.44
CA VAL A 563 -8.13 -7.65 45.71
C VAL A 563 -9.00 -7.29 46.91
N ALA A 564 -8.39 -6.64 47.91
CA ALA A 564 -9.02 -6.45 49.21
C ALA A 564 -10.24 -5.50 49.17
N TYR A 565 -10.16 -4.39 48.43
CA TYR A 565 -11.23 -3.40 48.34
C TYR A 565 -11.89 -3.34 46.96
N HIS A 566 -11.14 -3.10 45.89
CA HIS A 566 -11.68 -2.95 44.52
C HIS A 566 -12.07 -4.32 43.92
N ASN A 567 -13.13 -4.90 44.47
CA ASN A 567 -13.73 -6.17 44.08
C ASN A 567 -15.23 -6.01 43.84
N TRP A 568 -15.93 -7.11 43.53
CA TRP A 568 -17.37 -7.10 43.23
C TRP A 568 -18.22 -6.39 44.28
N ARG A 569 -17.86 -6.48 45.57
CA ARG A 569 -18.63 -5.83 46.65
C ARG A 569 -18.55 -4.32 46.58
N HIS A 570 -17.40 -3.76 46.22
CA HIS A 570 -17.25 -2.33 45.98
C HIS A 570 -18.16 -1.89 44.82
N ALA A 571 -18.05 -2.53 43.64
CA ALA A 571 -18.86 -2.21 42.48
C ALA A 571 -20.37 -2.33 42.73
N PHE A 572 -20.80 -3.37 43.44
CA PHE A 572 -22.20 -3.53 43.86
C PHE A 572 -22.67 -2.40 44.79
N ASN A 573 -21.87 -1.99 45.77
CA ASN A 573 -22.22 -0.86 46.65
C ASN A 573 -22.26 0.47 45.89
N THR A 574 -21.35 0.69 44.94
CA THR A 574 -21.34 1.86 44.04
C THR A 574 -22.64 1.91 43.22
N ALA A 575 -23.06 0.78 42.65
CA ALA A 575 -24.33 0.66 41.94
C ALA A 575 -25.55 0.83 42.85
N GLN A 576 -25.50 0.30 44.08
CA GLN A 576 -26.56 0.49 45.07
C GLN A 576 -26.71 1.96 45.47
N CYS A 577 -25.60 2.67 45.66
CA CYS A 577 -25.62 4.11 45.95
C CYS A 577 -26.23 4.90 44.79
N MET A 578 -25.89 4.55 43.54
CA MET A 578 -26.50 5.15 42.36
C MET A 578 -28.01 4.89 42.30
N PHE A 579 -28.43 3.65 42.55
CA PHE A 579 -29.85 3.30 42.64
C PHE A 579 -30.58 4.10 43.74
N ALA A 580 -29.98 4.27 44.91
CA ALA A 580 -30.53 5.08 46.00
C ALA A 580 -30.61 6.57 45.64
N LEU A 581 -29.59 7.13 44.97
CA LEU A 581 -29.62 8.51 44.46
C LEU A 581 -30.73 8.73 43.43
N LEU A 582 -30.94 7.78 42.53
CA LEU A 582 -31.97 7.82 41.51
C LEU A 582 -33.38 7.73 42.13
N LYS A 583 -33.59 6.79 43.05
CA LYS A 583 -34.89 6.55 43.70
C LYS A 583 -35.15 7.48 44.88
N SER A 584 -34.41 7.30 45.98
CA SER A 584 -34.59 8.07 47.22
C SER A 584 -34.14 9.51 47.08
N GLY A 585 -33.04 9.76 46.35
CA GLY A 585 -32.56 11.10 46.02
C GLY A 585 -33.38 11.84 44.95
N ARG A 586 -34.36 11.16 44.34
CA ARG A 586 -35.29 11.67 43.30
C ARG A 586 -34.63 12.22 42.04
N LEU A 587 -33.38 11.87 41.77
CA LEU A 587 -32.66 12.33 40.58
C LEU A 587 -33.10 11.63 39.28
N GLN A 588 -33.81 10.49 39.38
CA GLN A 588 -34.33 9.78 38.20
C GLN A 588 -35.23 10.67 37.33
N ASN A 589 -36.02 11.57 37.94
CA ASN A 589 -36.98 12.41 37.22
C ASN A 589 -36.32 13.43 36.27
N ASN A 590 -35.03 13.71 36.47
CA ASN A 590 -34.27 14.68 35.69
C ASN A 590 -33.38 14.03 34.62
N LEU A 591 -33.24 12.70 34.67
CA LEU A 591 -32.40 11.91 33.77
C LEU A 591 -33.26 11.12 32.77
N SER A 592 -32.76 10.95 31.55
CA SER A 592 -33.38 10.05 30.59
C SER A 592 -33.13 8.59 30.97
N ASP A 593 -34.00 7.69 30.52
CA ASP A 593 -33.84 6.25 30.79
C ASP A 593 -32.51 5.70 30.23
N VAL A 594 -31.99 6.27 29.13
CA VAL A 594 -30.71 5.87 28.53
C VAL A 594 -29.54 6.29 29.41
N GLU A 595 -29.59 7.48 30.02
CA GLU A 595 -28.57 7.92 30.99
C GLU A 595 -28.61 7.08 32.26
N VAL A 596 -29.81 6.76 32.76
CA VAL A 596 -29.97 5.88 33.91
C VAL A 596 -29.39 4.50 33.62
N LEU A 597 -29.67 3.94 32.44
CA LEU A 597 -29.08 2.69 32.00
C LEU A 597 -27.55 2.76 31.96
N ALA A 598 -26.99 3.79 31.33
CA ALA A 598 -25.55 3.98 31.21
C ALA A 598 -24.88 4.10 32.57
N LEU A 599 -25.45 4.86 33.52
CA LEU A 599 -24.92 5.00 34.89
C LEU A 599 -24.97 3.68 35.66
N MET A 600 -26.06 2.91 35.56
CA MET A 600 -26.15 1.61 36.23
C MET A 600 -25.14 0.60 35.67
N ILE A 601 -24.93 0.58 34.35
CA ILE A 601 -23.89 -0.26 33.73
C ILE A 601 -22.49 0.22 34.16
N ALA A 602 -22.21 1.52 34.07
CA ALA A 602 -20.93 2.09 34.42
C ALA A 602 -20.56 1.80 35.88
N THR A 603 -21.47 2.00 36.83
CA THR A 603 -21.20 1.75 38.26
C THR A 603 -20.86 0.29 38.56
N LEU A 604 -21.48 -0.67 37.88
CA LEU A 604 -21.16 -2.10 38.02
C LEU A 604 -19.85 -2.49 37.33
N SER A 605 -19.41 -1.72 36.34
CA SER A 605 -18.28 -2.07 35.47
C SER A 605 -17.02 -1.23 35.67
N HIS A 606 -17.08 -0.14 36.45
CA HIS A 606 -16.01 0.86 36.48
C HIS A 606 -14.66 0.38 36.99
N ASP A 607 -14.62 -0.74 37.72
CA ASP A 607 -13.40 -1.34 38.32
C ASP A 607 -13.14 -2.77 37.82
N LEU A 608 -13.71 -3.15 36.67
CA LEU A 608 -13.54 -4.50 36.11
C LEU A 608 -12.08 -4.85 35.89
N ASP A 609 -11.65 -6.03 36.34
CA ASP A 609 -10.24 -6.45 36.29
C ASP A 609 -9.25 -5.56 37.09
N HIS A 610 -9.73 -4.77 38.07
CA HIS A 610 -8.83 -3.98 38.93
C HIS A 610 -7.78 -4.87 39.62
N ARG A 611 -6.50 -4.44 39.61
CA ARG A 611 -5.34 -5.28 39.99
C ARG A 611 -4.79 -5.01 41.39
N GLY A 612 -5.47 -4.15 42.14
CA GLY A 612 -5.04 -3.70 43.47
C GLY A 612 -3.82 -2.78 43.43
N VAL A 613 -3.64 -2.05 42.32
CA VAL A 613 -2.58 -1.06 42.14
C VAL A 613 -3.12 0.14 41.38
N ASN A 614 -2.62 1.33 41.69
CA ASN A 614 -3.07 2.57 41.06
C ASN A 614 -2.35 2.89 39.72
N ASN A 615 -2.86 3.87 38.98
CA ASN A 615 -2.28 4.34 37.72
C ASN A 615 -0.79 4.73 37.82
N SER A 616 -0.36 5.30 38.95
CA SER A 616 1.05 5.69 39.15
C SER A 616 2.00 4.50 39.21
N TYR A 617 1.55 3.37 39.76
CA TYR A 617 2.32 2.13 39.78
C TYR A 617 2.50 1.55 38.38
N ILE A 618 1.43 1.54 37.59
CA ILE A 618 1.41 0.96 36.24
C ILE A 618 2.36 1.73 35.32
N GLN A 619 2.38 3.06 35.43
CA GLN A 619 3.34 3.89 34.70
C GLN A 619 4.80 3.65 35.11
N ARG A 620 5.06 3.39 36.39
CA ARG A 620 6.42 3.18 36.92
C ARG A 620 6.96 1.77 36.71
N SER A 621 6.09 0.80 36.47
CA SER A 621 6.45 -0.61 36.30
C SER A 621 6.59 -1.04 34.84
N ASP A 622 6.56 -0.09 33.89
CA ASP A 622 6.59 -0.32 32.44
C ASP A 622 5.57 -1.37 31.97
N HIS A 623 4.41 -1.42 32.64
CA HIS A 623 3.37 -2.39 32.33
C HIS A 623 2.77 -2.11 30.94
N PRO A 624 2.43 -3.12 30.11
CA PRO A 624 1.91 -2.92 28.75
C PRO A 624 0.70 -1.98 28.65
N LEU A 625 -0.15 -1.95 29.68
CA LEU A 625 -1.29 -1.00 29.75
C LEU A 625 -0.84 0.47 29.68
N ALA A 626 0.31 0.84 30.25
CA ALA A 626 0.84 2.20 30.16
C ALA A 626 1.29 2.59 28.74
N GLN A 627 1.61 1.60 27.89
CA GLN A 627 1.92 1.85 26.47
C GLN A 627 0.65 2.02 25.64
N LEU A 628 -0.45 1.38 26.04
CA LEU A 628 -1.74 1.45 25.35
C LEU A 628 -2.48 2.77 25.64
N TYR A 629 -2.41 3.27 26.87
CA TYR A 629 -3.12 4.49 27.29
C TYR A 629 -2.20 5.47 28.02
N CYS A 630 -2.26 6.75 27.66
CA CYS A 630 -1.40 7.81 28.22
C CYS A 630 -1.92 8.42 29.53
N HIS A 631 -3.24 8.47 29.72
CA HIS A 631 -3.92 9.01 30.89
C HIS A 631 -5.07 8.07 31.29
N SER A 632 -5.46 8.09 32.58
CA SER A 632 -6.56 7.27 33.12
C SER A 632 -6.48 5.81 32.64
N THR A 633 -5.27 5.25 32.75
CA THR A 633 -4.88 3.99 32.11
C THR A 633 -5.75 2.82 32.55
N MET A 634 -6.05 2.73 33.84
CA MET A 634 -6.93 1.69 34.38
C MET A 634 -8.38 1.91 34.00
N GLU A 635 -8.86 3.15 34.02
CA GLU A 635 -10.25 3.47 33.70
C GLU A 635 -10.58 3.16 32.23
N HIS A 636 -9.65 3.40 31.31
CA HIS A 636 -9.77 2.92 29.92
C HIS A 636 -9.80 1.39 29.83
N HIS A 637 -8.94 0.70 30.59
CA HIS A 637 -8.94 -0.77 30.65
C HIS A 637 -10.27 -1.31 31.21
N HIS A 638 -10.84 -0.69 32.23
CA HIS A 638 -12.14 -1.05 32.81
C HIS A 638 -13.28 -0.90 31.78
N PHE A 639 -13.26 0.19 31.00
CA PHE A 639 -14.20 0.37 29.91
C PHE A 639 -14.06 -0.71 28.82
N ASP A 640 -12.83 -1.05 28.41
CA ASP A 640 -12.60 -2.09 27.40
C ASP A 640 -13.02 -3.48 27.90
N GLN A 641 -12.84 -3.79 29.19
CA GLN A 641 -13.39 -5.00 29.81
C GLN A 641 -14.92 -4.99 29.80
N CYS A 642 -15.55 -3.85 30.12
CA CYS A 642 -17.00 -3.69 30.05
C CYS A 642 -17.51 -3.93 28.62
N LEU A 643 -16.85 -3.35 27.63
CA LEU A 643 -17.22 -3.47 26.22
C LEU A 643 -17.05 -4.91 25.70
N MET A 644 -15.96 -5.58 26.09
CA MET A 644 -15.74 -7.00 25.79
C MET A 644 -16.91 -7.84 26.30
N ILE A 645 -17.29 -7.69 27.58
CA ILE A 645 -18.40 -8.45 28.18
C ILE A 645 -19.73 -8.13 27.51
N LEU A 646 -20.00 -6.85 27.19
CA LEU A 646 -21.25 -6.46 26.51
C LEU A 646 -21.37 -7.06 25.10
N ASN A 647 -20.25 -7.30 24.42
CA ASN A 647 -20.21 -7.90 23.08
C ASN A 647 -20.16 -9.44 23.11
N SER A 648 -19.77 -10.05 24.23
CA SER A 648 -19.74 -11.50 24.40
C SER A 648 -21.13 -12.14 24.16
N PRO A 649 -21.21 -13.26 23.43
CA PRO A 649 -22.46 -13.97 23.20
C PRO A 649 -23.22 -14.23 24.50
N GLY A 650 -24.53 -14.00 24.49
CA GLY A 650 -25.40 -14.17 25.66
C GLY A 650 -25.42 -12.99 26.63
N ASN A 651 -24.37 -12.16 26.71
CA ASN A 651 -24.27 -11.01 27.64
C ASN A 651 -24.81 -9.68 27.06
N GLN A 652 -25.30 -9.69 25.82
CA GLN A 652 -25.67 -8.51 25.04
C GLN A 652 -26.98 -7.86 25.51
N ILE A 653 -26.97 -7.27 26.70
CA ILE A 653 -28.14 -6.59 27.32
C ILE A 653 -28.60 -5.35 26.55
N LEU A 654 -27.73 -4.79 25.68
CA LEU A 654 -28.02 -3.63 24.85
C LEU A 654 -28.54 -3.98 23.44
N SER A 655 -28.81 -5.26 23.16
CA SER A 655 -29.25 -5.72 21.83
C SER A 655 -30.62 -5.19 21.39
N GLY A 656 -31.43 -4.67 22.31
CA GLY A 656 -32.74 -4.06 22.02
C GLY A 656 -32.69 -2.60 21.58
N LEU A 657 -31.54 -1.92 21.67
CA LEU A 657 -31.37 -0.52 21.28
C LEU A 657 -31.16 -0.36 19.78
N SER A 658 -31.54 0.79 19.23
CA SER A 658 -31.13 1.19 17.88
C SER A 658 -29.62 1.45 17.83
N LEU A 659 -29.04 1.47 16.62
CA LEU A 659 -27.60 1.70 16.44
C LEU A 659 -27.14 3.06 17.01
N ASP A 660 -27.96 4.10 16.88
CA ASP A 660 -27.65 5.45 17.38
C ASP A 660 -27.73 5.52 18.91
N GLU A 661 -28.76 4.90 19.50
CA GLU A 661 -28.88 4.80 20.95
C GLU A 661 -27.77 3.95 21.56
N TYR A 662 -27.37 2.85 20.90
CA TYR A 662 -26.27 2.00 21.33
C TYR A 662 -24.95 2.79 21.38
N LYS A 663 -24.64 3.54 20.32
CA LYS A 663 -23.45 4.42 20.27
C LYS A 663 -23.48 5.50 21.34
N ALA A 664 -24.63 6.15 21.53
CA ALA A 664 -24.80 7.16 22.57
C ALA A 664 -24.61 6.56 23.97
N THR A 665 -25.21 5.38 24.23
CA THR A 665 -25.10 4.65 25.50
C THR A 665 -23.66 4.27 25.81
N LEU A 666 -22.93 3.71 24.85
CA LEU A 666 -21.52 3.37 25.04
C LEU A 666 -20.66 4.59 25.35
N LYS A 667 -20.87 5.70 24.64
CA LYS A 667 -20.15 6.96 24.91
C LYS A 667 -20.43 7.50 26.31
N MET A 668 -21.66 7.34 26.81
CA MET A 668 -22.01 7.71 28.19
C MET A 668 -21.35 6.79 29.21
N ILE A 669 -21.33 5.47 28.96
CA ILE A 669 -20.65 4.50 29.82
C ILE A 669 -19.15 4.80 29.88
N GLU A 670 -18.50 5.03 28.74
CA GLU A 670 -17.09 5.40 28.65
C GLU A 670 -16.78 6.62 29.52
N ARG A 671 -17.52 7.72 29.32
CA ARG A 671 -17.33 8.95 30.09
C ARG A 671 -17.60 8.76 31.59
N ALA A 672 -18.60 7.97 31.94
CA ALA A 672 -18.95 7.69 33.33
C ALA A 672 -17.86 6.86 34.04
N ILE A 673 -17.28 5.86 33.37
CA ILE A 673 -16.16 5.08 33.90
C ILE A 673 -14.90 5.95 33.98
N LEU A 674 -14.55 6.71 32.94
CA LEU A 674 -13.39 7.60 33.01
C LEU A 674 -13.52 8.66 34.11
N ALA A 675 -14.75 9.09 34.44
CA ALA A 675 -15.00 10.06 35.52
C ALA A 675 -14.71 9.54 36.93
N THR A 676 -14.47 8.23 37.13
CA THR A 676 -14.05 7.70 38.43
C THR A 676 -12.58 8.02 38.73
N ASP A 677 -11.78 8.39 37.72
CA ASP A 677 -10.43 8.93 37.95
C ASP A 677 -10.50 10.26 38.72
N LEU A 678 -10.03 10.25 39.97
CA LEU A 678 -10.00 11.42 40.83
C LEU A 678 -9.21 12.59 40.22
N ALA A 679 -8.24 12.36 39.33
CA ALA A 679 -7.53 13.42 38.63
C ALA A 679 -8.46 14.18 37.65
N LEU A 680 -9.39 13.49 37.00
CA LEU A 680 -10.41 14.11 36.14
C LEU A 680 -11.48 14.83 36.96
N TYR A 681 -11.92 14.23 38.08
CA TYR A 681 -12.79 14.90 39.04
C TYR A 681 -12.20 16.24 39.50
N MET A 682 -10.92 16.27 39.90
CA MET A 682 -10.24 17.49 40.36
C MET A 682 -10.24 18.62 39.32
N LYS A 683 -10.13 18.26 38.02
CA LYS A 683 -10.17 19.22 36.91
C LYS A 683 -11.58 19.78 36.67
N ARG A 684 -12.62 18.95 36.83
CA ARG A 684 -14.01 19.28 36.44
C ARG A 684 -14.86 19.82 37.58
N ARG A 685 -14.53 19.50 38.84
CA ARG A 685 -15.37 19.86 40.01
C ARG A 685 -15.56 21.36 40.22
N GLY A 686 -14.56 22.18 39.86
CA GLY A 686 -14.62 23.64 40.06
C GLY A 686 -15.78 24.26 39.29
N GLU A 687 -15.88 23.93 38.00
CA GLU A 687 -16.97 24.36 37.12
C GLU A 687 -18.33 23.91 37.66
N PHE A 688 -18.47 22.64 38.06
CA PHE A 688 -19.72 22.12 38.60
C PHE A 688 -20.17 22.82 39.90
N PHE A 689 -19.22 23.08 40.80
CA PHE A 689 -19.50 23.79 42.05
C PHE A 689 -19.90 25.25 41.82
N GLU A 690 -19.25 25.95 40.88
CA GLU A 690 -19.62 27.31 40.53
C GLU A 690 -21.02 27.39 39.90
N LEU A 691 -21.33 26.49 38.96
CA LEU A 691 -22.64 26.41 38.32
C LEU A 691 -23.76 26.17 39.34
N THR A 692 -23.54 25.27 40.30
CA THR A 692 -24.54 24.95 41.32
C THR A 692 -24.68 26.07 42.34
N LYS A 693 -23.56 26.61 42.84
CA LYS A 693 -23.54 27.68 43.84
C LYS A 693 -24.20 28.97 43.34
N ASN A 694 -24.03 29.29 42.07
CA ASN A 694 -24.62 30.48 41.44
C ASN A 694 -26.03 30.22 40.89
N SER A 695 -26.60 29.02 41.08
CA SER A 695 -27.90 28.60 40.54
C SER A 695 -28.00 28.75 39.01
N GLN A 696 -26.89 28.47 38.30
CA GLN A 696 -26.77 28.55 36.84
C GLN A 696 -26.84 27.18 36.15
N PHE A 697 -27.02 26.10 36.92
CA PHE A 697 -27.17 24.76 36.37
C PHE A 697 -28.48 24.62 35.58
N VAL A 698 -28.37 24.24 34.31
CA VAL A 698 -29.48 24.06 33.37
C VAL A 698 -29.62 22.58 33.02
N TRP A 699 -30.82 21.99 33.18
CA TRP A 699 -31.05 20.55 33.02
C TRP A 699 -31.12 20.11 31.57
N GLU A 700 -31.46 21.01 30.66
CA GLU A 700 -31.57 20.79 29.21
C GLU A 700 -30.21 20.85 28.50
N ASP A 701 -29.18 21.38 29.17
CA ASP A 701 -27.83 21.52 28.60
C ASP A 701 -27.03 20.22 28.76
N GLU A 702 -26.61 19.63 27.64
CA GLU A 702 -25.91 18.33 27.64
C GLU A 702 -24.55 18.37 28.34
N HIS A 703 -23.85 19.51 28.33
CA HIS A 703 -22.56 19.65 29.02
C HIS A 703 -22.78 19.69 30.54
N HIS A 704 -23.79 20.41 31.01
CA HIS A 704 -24.18 20.39 32.43
C HIS A 704 -24.61 18.98 32.88
N ARG A 705 -25.37 18.26 32.06
CA ARG A 705 -25.77 16.86 32.34
C ARG A 705 -24.57 15.91 32.36
N ASP A 706 -23.60 16.09 31.47
CA ASP A 706 -22.34 15.34 31.46
C ASP A 706 -21.50 15.59 32.73
N LEU A 707 -21.41 16.84 33.18
CA LEU A 707 -20.80 17.20 34.46
C LEU A 707 -21.52 16.53 35.62
N LEU A 708 -22.85 16.61 35.67
CA LEU A 708 -23.65 15.97 36.73
C LEU A 708 -23.42 14.45 36.76
N ARG A 709 -23.52 13.77 35.61
CA ARG A 709 -23.26 12.31 35.52
C ARG A 709 -21.88 11.95 36.06
N SER A 710 -20.87 12.73 35.69
CA SER A 710 -19.48 12.55 36.17
C SER A 710 -19.38 12.72 37.69
N MET A 711 -20.02 13.74 38.25
CA MET A 711 -20.03 14.00 39.70
C MET A 711 -20.83 12.94 40.47
N LEU A 712 -21.93 12.43 39.90
CA LEU A 712 -22.70 11.33 40.48
C LEU A 712 -21.89 10.04 40.51
N MET A 713 -21.13 9.74 39.44
CA MET A 713 -20.21 8.60 39.42
C MET A 713 -19.18 8.69 40.54
N THR A 714 -18.46 9.81 40.65
CA THR A 714 -17.49 10.01 41.75
C THR A 714 -18.15 9.93 43.13
N ALA A 715 -19.35 10.48 43.29
CA ALA A 715 -20.08 10.47 44.56
C ALA A 715 -20.49 9.06 45.00
N CYS A 716 -20.86 8.20 44.04
CA CYS A 716 -21.19 6.80 44.27
C CYS A 716 -19.95 5.97 44.58
N ASP A 717 -18.86 6.18 43.84
CA ASP A 717 -17.58 5.49 44.01
C ASP A 717 -17.05 5.70 45.44
N ILE A 718 -16.98 6.95 45.90
CA ILE A 718 -16.50 7.26 47.26
C ILE A 718 -17.58 7.13 48.35
N SER A 719 -18.76 6.58 48.04
CA SER A 719 -19.93 6.55 48.96
C SER A 719 -19.71 5.75 50.24
N ALA A 720 -18.71 4.89 50.30
CA ALA A 720 -18.30 4.20 51.52
C ALA A 720 -18.10 5.15 52.72
N ILE A 721 -17.62 6.38 52.46
CA ILE A 721 -17.37 7.38 53.49
C ILE A 721 -18.64 7.92 54.16
N THR A 722 -19.82 7.70 53.57
CA THR A 722 -21.10 8.18 54.10
C THR A 722 -21.82 7.12 54.93
N LYS A 723 -21.35 5.86 54.90
CA LYS A 723 -21.96 4.72 55.58
C LYS A 723 -21.85 4.83 57.12
N PRO A 724 -22.71 4.16 57.89
CA PRO A 724 -22.62 4.15 59.35
C PRO A 724 -21.23 3.76 59.86
N TRP A 725 -20.79 4.34 60.98
CA TRP A 725 -19.42 4.20 61.49
C TRP A 725 -18.87 2.76 61.54
N PRO A 726 -19.60 1.73 62.00
CA PRO A 726 -19.09 0.35 62.02
C PRO A 726 -18.75 -0.18 60.62
N VAL A 727 -19.57 0.19 59.63
CA VAL A 727 -19.39 -0.19 58.23
C VAL A 727 -18.19 0.56 57.65
N GLN A 728 -18.16 1.88 57.83
CA GLN A 728 -17.07 2.68 57.28
C GLN A 728 -15.70 2.34 57.89
N LYS A 729 -15.65 2.04 59.19
CA LYS A 729 -14.40 1.60 59.81
C LYS A 729 -13.85 0.34 59.14
N ARG A 730 -14.71 -0.64 58.87
CA ARG A 730 -14.32 -1.90 58.20
C ARG A 730 -13.88 -1.66 56.75
N ILE A 731 -14.58 -0.81 56.02
CA ILE A 731 -14.20 -0.46 54.64
C ILE A 731 -12.83 0.27 54.62
N ALA A 732 -12.61 1.23 55.51
CA ALA A 732 -11.33 1.92 55.61
C ALA A 732 -10.16 0.97 55.93
N GLU A 733 -10.40 -0.10 56.70
CA GLU A 733 -9.41 -1.15 56.95
C GLU A 733 -9.09 -1.97 55.68
N LEU A 734 -10.09 -2.27 54.83
CA LEU A 734 -9.88 -2.95 53.54
C LEU A 734 -9.07 -2.06 52.57
N VAL A 735 -9.44 -0.79 52.44
CA VAL A 735 -8.72 0.19 51.61
C VAL A 735 -7.27 0.34 52.07
N ALA A 736 -7.05 0.47 53.38
CA ALA A 736 -5.69 0.55 53.93
C ALA A 736 -4.88 -0.72 53.67
N THR A 737 -5.51 -1.90 53.78
CA THR A 737 -4.87 -3.17 53.48
C THR A 737 -4.39 -3.21 52.02
N GLU A 738 -5.23 -2.78 51.09
CA GLU A 738 -4.86 -2.73 49.67
C GLU A 738 -3.71 -1.75 49.40
N PHE A 739 -3.76 -0.53 49.97
CA PHE A 739 -2.65 0.42 49.84
C PHE A 739 -1.34 -0.09 50.43
N PHE A 740 -1.39 -0.83 51.54
CA PHE A 740 -0.21 -1.45 52.13
C PHE A 740 0.35 -2.57 51.27
N GLU A 741 -0.51 -3.39 50.66
CA GLU A 741 -0.09 -4.42 49.71
C GLU A 741 0.58 -3.81 48.48
N GLN A 742 0.05 -2.70 47.95
CA GLN A 742 0.71 -1.94 46.88
C GLN A 742 2.07 -1.38 47.35
N GLY A 743 2.14 -0.74 48.52
CA GLY A 743 3.39 -0.19 49.04
C GLY A 743 4.48 -1.24 49.24
N ASP A 744 4.10 -2.45 49.64
CA ASP A 744 5.02 -3.58 49.76
C ASP A 744 5.44 -4.16 48.39
N LYS A 745 4.60 -4.02 47.34
CA LYS A 745 5.02 -4.30 45.96
C LYS A 745 6.01 -3.25 45.47
N GLU A 746 5.73 -1.95 45.64
CA GLU A 746 6.63 -0.86 45.26
C GLU A 746 8.02 -1.01 45.88
N ARG A 747 8.08 -1.36 47.17
CA ARG A 747 9.35 -1.60 47.86
C ARG A 747 10.11 -2.80 47.29
N ARG A 748 9.43 -3.88 46.93
CA ARG A 748 10.06 -5.13 46.46
C ARG A 748 10.45 -5.10 44.98
N GLU A 749 9.59 -4.54 44.13
CA GLU A 749 9.72 -4.60 42.67
C GLU A 749 10.43 -3.35 42.12
N LEU A 750 10.17 -2.17 42.69
CA LEU A 750 10.69 -0.90 42.20
C LEU A 750 11.81 -0.32 43.06
N ASN A 751 12.10 -0.90 44.24
CA ASN A 751 13.05 -0.39 45.23
C ASN A 751 12.79 1.08 45.65
N ILE A 752 11.52 1.48 45.72
CA ILE A 752 11.09 2.82 46.12
C ILE A 752 10.52 2.77 47.54
N GLU A 753 10.76 3.81 48.34
CA GLU A 753 10.07 3.98 49.61
C GLU A 753 8.62 4.47 49.36
N PRO A 754 7.59 3.70 49.77
CA PRO A 754 6.21 4.07 49.52
C PRO A 754 5.82 5.30 50.35
N ILE A 755 4.89 6.10 49.81
CA ILE A 755 4.33 7.26 50.52
C ILE A 755 3.65 6.85 51.83
N ASP A 756 3.49 7.79 52.76
CA ASP A 756 2.92 7.54 54.10
C ASP A 756 1.57 6.80 54.06
N LEU A 757 0.74 7.03 53.04
CA LEU A 757 -0.56 6.36 52.85
C LEU A 757 -0.42 4.85 52.64
N MET A 758 0.63 4.44 51.94
CA MET A 758 0.90 3.06 51.51
C MET A 758 1.94 2.38 52.41
N ASN A 759 2.46 3.09 53.42
CA ASN A 759 3.44 2.55 54.34
C ASN A 759 2.76 1.94 55.57
N ARG A 760 2.79 0.61 55.67
CA ARG A 760 2.22 -0.18 56.77
C ARG A 760 2.76 0.22 58.15
N GLU A 761 3.98 0.75 58.23
CA GLU A 761 4.60 1.21 59.48
C GLU A 761 3.99 2.52 60.01
N LYS A 762 3.33 3.30 59.16
CA LYS A 762 2.70 4.59 59.48
C LYS A 762 1.18 4.48 59.65
N ARG A 763 0.69 3.30 60.06
CA ARG A 763 -0.74 3.01 60.26
C ARG A 763 -1.41 3.97 61.24
N ASP A 764 -0.66 4.50 62.21
CA ASP A 764 -1.10 5.50 63.19
C ASP A 764 -1.53 6.83 62.54
N LYS A 765 -1.07 7.13 61.33
CA LYS A 765 -1.45 8.35 60.59
C LYS A 765 -2.76 8.23 59.80
N ILE A 766 -3.29 7.01 59.60
CA ILE A 766 -4.52 6.79 58.81
C ILE A 766 -5.68 7.72 59.24
N PRO A 767 -5.99 7.90 60.54
CA PRO A 767 -7.09 8.78 60.94
C PRO A 767 -6.94 10.22 60.45
N SER A 768 -5.73 10.79 60.54
CA SER A 768 -5.44 12.14 60.05
C SER A 768 -5.59 12.23 58.52
N MET A 769 -5.12 11.21 57.79
CA MET A 769 -5.22 11.16 56.33
C MET A 769 -6.67 11.04 55.86
N GLN A 770 -7.50 10.26 56.57
CA GLN A 770 -8.94 10.14 56.32
C GLN A 770 -9.65 11.48 56.52
N VAL A 771 -9.33 12.23 57.58
CA VAL A 771 -9.89 13.59 57.78
C VAL A 771 -9.53 14.50 56.59
N SER A 772 -8.26 14.50 56.18
CA SER A 772 -7.81 15.30 55.03
C SER A 772 -8.50 14.90 53.73
N PHE A 773 -8.72 13.60 53.48
CA PHE A 773 -9.46 13.11 52.32
C PHE A 773 -10.91 13.59 52.33
N ILE A 774 -11.60 13.47 53.47
CA ILE A 774 -12.98 13.93 53.63
C ILE A 774 -13.10 15.43 53.35
N ASP A 775 -12.19 16.23 53.91
CA ASP A 775 -12.19 17.69 53.75
C ASP A 775 -11.86 18.13 52.33
N ALA A 776 -10.90 17.47 51.68
CA ALA A 776 -10.43 17.88 50.37
C ALA A 776 -11.33 17.41 49.22
N ILE A 777 -12.03 16.28 49.37
CA ILE A 777 -12.75 15.59 48.28
C ILE A 777 -14.24 15.46 48.59
N CYS A 778 -14.59 14.84 49.72
CA CYS A 778 -15.96 14.34 49.94
C CYS A 778 -16.95 15.44 50.30
N ILE A 779 -16.61 16.34 51.23
CA ILE A 779 -17.59 17.29 51.81
C ILE A 779 -18.19 18.20 50.73
N GLN A 780 -17.36 18.85 49.92
CA GLN A 780 -17.85 19.80 48.90
C GLN A 780 -18.76 19.12 47.88
N LEU A 781 -18.47 17.86 47.53
CA LEU A 781 -19.27 17.08 46.60
C LEU A 781 -20.66 16.78 47.19
N TYR A 782 -20.71 16.24 48.41
CA TYR A 782 -21.99 15.91 49.05
C TYR A 782 -22.79 17.14 49.49
N GLU A 783 -22.14 18.26 49.85
CA GLU A 783 -22.79 19.55 50.08
C GLU A 783 -23.49 20.05 48.81
N THR A 784 -22.80 19.96 47.67
CA THR A 784 -23.37 20.37 46.38
C THR A 784 -24.55 19.47 45.99
N LEU A 785 -24.43 18.15 46.14
CA LEU A 785 -25.51 17.21 45.85
C LEU A 785 -26.73 17.39 46.77
N ALA A 786 -26.51 17.64 48.07
CA ALA A 786 -27.58 17.96 49.01
C ALA A 786 -28.25 19.32 48.69
N GLY A 787 -27.49 20.27 48.16
CA GLY A 787 -28.02 21.54 47.65
C GLY A 787 -28.87 21.39 46.39
N MET A 788 -28.54 20.44 45.51
CA MET A 788 -29.34 20.13 44.32
C MET A 788 -30.62 19.34 44.64
N SER A 789 -30.54 18.39 45.56
CA SER A 789 -31.68 17.62 46.05
C SER A 789 -31.57 17.43 47.55
N GLU A 790 -32.53 18.00 48.30
CA GLU A 790 -32.59 17.89 49.77
C GLU A 790 -32.62 16.43 50.23
N TYR A 791 -33.17 15.53 49.41
CA TYR A 791 -33.23 14.09 49.68
C TYR A 791 -31.85 13.40 49.69
N CYS A 792 -30.80 14.05 49.18
CA CYS A 792 -29.42 13.58 49.24
C CYS A 792 -28.68 13.99 50.52
N SER A 793 -29.30 14.81 51.40
CA SER A 793 -28.73 15.23 52.69
C SER A 793 -28.19 14.10 53.58
N PRO A 794 -28.79 12.88 53.62
CA PRO A 794 -28.24 11.78 54.41
C PRO A 794 -26.78 11.42 54.07
N LEU A 795 -26.36 11.59 52.81
CA LEU A 795 -24.97 11.34 52.39
C LEU A 795 -24.01 12.36 53.03
N LEU A 796 -24.39 13.64 53.02
CA LEU A 796 -23.61 14.71 53.65
C LEU A 796 -23.53 14.51 55.16
N GLU A 797 -24.66 14.22 55.81
CA GLU A 797 -24.69 13.98 57.25
C GLU A 797 -23.82 12.78 57.66
N GLY A 798 -23.89 11.68 56.90
CA GLY A 798 -23.06 10.50 57.13
C GLY A 798 -21.58 10.83 57.02
N CYS A 799 -21.20 11.58 55.98
CA CYS A 799 -19.84 12.06 55.76
C CYS A 799 -19.34 12.94 56.93
N GLN A 800 -20.14 13.91 57.37
CA GLN A 800 -19.81 14.80 58.49
C GLN A 800 -19.69 14.04 59.83
N LYS A 801 -20.59 13.09 60.10
CA LYS A 801 -20.52 12.23 61.29
C LYS A 801 -19.22 11.41 61.29
N ASN A 802 -18.88 10.78 60.17
CA ASN A 802 -17.65 10.00 60.04
C ASN A 802 -16.39 10.86 60.16
N ARG A 803 -16.40 12.08 59.62
CA ARG A 803 -15.31 13.05 59.85
C ARG A 803 -15.06 13.30 61.33
N GLN A 804 -16.12 13.50 62.12
CA GLN A 804 -15.98 13.72 63.57
C GLN A 804 -15.45 12.48 64.30
N HIS A 805 -15.80 11.28 63.85
CA HIS A 805 -15.22 10.03 64.38
C HIS A 805 -13.73 9.92 64.07
N TRP A 806 -13.33 10.15 62.81
CA TRP A 806 -11.93 10.12 62.40
C TRP A 806 -11.09 11.19 63.08
N LYS A 807 -11.63 12.41 63.26
CA LYS A 807 -10.96 13.49 63.99
C LYS A 807 -10.67 13.11 65.44
N ARG A 808 -11.64 12.51 66.14
CA ARG A 808 -11.45 12.02 67.51
C ARG A 808 -10.34 10.96 67.59
N LEU A 809 -10.33 10.01 66.65
CA LEU A 809 -9.27 9.00 66.58
C LEU A 809 -7.89 9.62 66.28
N ALA A 810 -7.81 10.63 65.41
CA ALA A 810 -6.56 11.32 65.13
C ALA A 810 -6.00 12.02 66.38
N GLU A 811 -6.85 12.73 67.13
CA GLU A 811 -6.48 13.40 68.39
C GLU A 811 -6.05 12.38 69.47
N GLU A 812 -6.67 11.20 69.53
CA GLU A 812 -6.29 10.11 70.43
C GLU A 812 -4.92 9.52 70.07
N CYS A 813 -4.64 9.29 68.78
CA CYS A 813 -3.35 8.83 68.29
C CYS A 813 -2.23 9.84 68.61
N GLU A 814 -2.47 11.14 68.40
CA GLU A 814 -1.52 12.21 68.73
C GLU A 814 -1.20 12.28 70.24
N LYS A 815 -2.23 12.19 71.09
CA LYS A 815 -2.06 12.14 72.57
C LYS A 815 -1.30 10.89 73.01
N GLY A 816 -1.56 9.73 72.40
CA GLY A 816 -0.83 8.49 72.67
C GLY A 816 0.65 8.56 72.29
N LEU A 817 0.98 9.21 71.17
CA LEU A 817 2.36 9.47 70.72
C LEU A 817 3.09 10.48 71.62
N ALA A 818 2.41 11.54 72.05
CA ALA A 818 2.95 12.52 72.99
C ALA A 818 3.28 11.90 74.36
N ASN A 819 2.39 11.04 74.87
CA ASN A 819 2.62 10.31 76.12
C ASN A 819 3.79 9.32 76.02
N LYS A 820 3.95 8.60 74.89
CA LYS A 820 5.11 7.73 74.63
C LYS A 820 6.44 8.48 74.53
N LYS A 821 6.46 9.70 73.95
CA LYS A 821 7.65 10.56 73.92
C LYS A 821 8.01 11.13 75.30
N SER A 822 7.01 11.37 76.17
CA SER A 822 7.25 11.87 77.54
C SER A 822 7.74 10.80 78.53
N SER A 823 7.60 9.51 78.20
CA SER A 823 7.94 8.37 79.06
C SER A 823 9.25 7.65 78.69
N GLN A 824 10.02 8.17 77.73
CA GLN A 824 11.41 7.73 77.52
C GLN A 824 12.33 8.33 78.61
N PRO A 825 13.14 7.53 79.33
CA PRO A 825 14.06 8.06 80.33
C PRO A 825 15.13 8.91 79.64
N LYS A 826 15.27 10.18 80.07
CA LYS A 826 16.42 11.00 79.72
C LYS A 826 17.69 10.32 80.27
N TYR A 827 18.41 9.58 79.44
CA TYR A 827 19.80 9.22 79.75
C TYR A 827 20.61 10.52 79.78
N SER A 828 20.94 10.99 80.98
CA SER A 828 21.93 12.04 81.19
C SER A 828 23.30 11.48 80.81
N VAL A 829 23.82 11.87 79.65
CA VAL A 829 25.24 11.72 79.35
C VAL A 829 25.99 12.70 80.26
N ARG A 830 26.61 12.19 81.33
CA ARG A 830 27.67 12.92 82.04
C ARG A 830 28.89 12.94 81.12
N GLU A 831 29.25 14.12 80.64
CA GLU A 831 30.56 14.39 80.05
C GLU A 831 31.64 14.16 81.12
N ASN A 832 32.45 13.13 80.93
CA ASN A 832 33.76 13.00 81.59
C ASN A 832 34.75 13.81 80.75
N LYS A 833 35.18 14.97 81.25
CA LYS A 833 36.45 15.58 80.86
C LYS A 833 37.54 14.97 81.74
N GLY A 834 38.60 14.48 81.12
CA GLY A 834 39.65 13.70 81.77
C GLY A 834 40.62 14.51 82.62
N GLU A 835 41.16 13.82 83.63
CA GLU A 835 42.58 13.71 84.00
C GLU A 835 42.77 12.37 84.74
#